data_AF-A0A6M5YHN5-F1
#
_entry.id   AF-A0A6M5YHN5-F1
#
_cell.length_a   1.000
_cell.length_b   1.000
_cell.length_c   1.000
_cell.angle_alpha   90.00
_cell.angle_beta   90.00
_cell.angle_gamma   90.00
#
_symmetry.space_group_name_H-M   'P 1'
#
loop_
_entity.id
_entity.type
_entity.pdbx_description
1 polymer ?
#
loop_
_entity_poly.entity_id
_entity_poly.type
_entity_poly.pdbx_seq_one_letter_code
_entity_poly.pdbx_strand_id
1 'polypeptide(L)'
;MRLASLLSLCVLGGLCGESPAQTIAVYPPDINLETARDRQSFVVQLTQPDGLTRDVTAQAQVTFADPTLVKLDAHYVRPVADGATEMSVTFGGQTVKIPVKVTKAKEDRAISFKQDVMPVFMRTGCNVGGCHGAARGKDGFRLSLFGFDPEGDHFRLTRELNGRRVNLALPGESLLVEKALGKVPHTGGAKIKEGDEYHQTLLRWLEADAPLDPPTVALPVSMEVFPPGAVLDGKGEKQRLVVRAKYSDGTDRDVTSLALFLTNNETAAKIDGDGTVTAGDRGEAFVMARFHTFTIGVPFITLPKGLKFAWSNPPETNYIDTLVHNKLKKLRIEPSGVCDDATFVRRVYLDIIGALPTPEEYARFMVSTLPTKREHLVDELLDRKEFAELWVLKWAELLQIRSSNDVSYKAMLLYYGWLQEKIANNVPTDEWVRELLGANGGTFKNPATNYYQLERDVLKVTENVAQVFMGMRIQCAQCHNHPFDRWTMDDYYSFASFFTQIGRKGTDDARELVVFNSGGGEVNHPVHKRPMPPKFLGGTAAADVAGKDRRVVVATWLASADNPYFAKNLSNIVWGHFFGQGIINEIDDVRISNPASNQELLDELGKRFTGYKYDFKKLVRDICTSQTYQRSTQPTKTNESDTRNFARGPIRRIRAETMLDIITQVTDTKNKFQGLPLGARAVQIADGGVSTYFLTTFGRPTRETVCSCEVRLEPTLSQSLHLLNGGTVEPKIAQGNLVGKMLQEKKTPAQIIEQMYVRCLSRAPKLEELKALLAAVDAAKDKKQALEDVFWAIMNSREFMFNH
;
A
#
# COMPACT_ATOMS: atom_id res chain seq x y z
N MET A 1 -32.48 -13.30 7.14
CA MET A 1 -32.76 -14.45 8.03
C MET A 1 -31.49 -15.31 8.06
N ARG A 2 -31.07 -15.65 9.28
CA ARG A 2 -29.80 -16.26 9.74
C ARG A 2 -29.04 -17.19 8.75
N LEU A 3 -27.75 -16.91 8.56
CA LEU A 3 -26.71 -17.93 8.46
C LEU A 3 -25.50 -17.42 9.25
N ALA A 4 -25.30 -18.03 10.41
CA ALA A 4 -24.34 -17.69 11.42
C ALA A 4 -23.22 -18.75 11.44
N SER A 5 -21.99 -18.26 11.62
CA SER A 5 -20.98 -18.80 12.53
C SER A 5 -20.53 -20.26 12.37
N LEU A 6 -19.34 -20.43 11.78
CA LEU A 6 -18.36 -21.44 12.18
C LEU A 6 -16.99 -20.74 12.31
N LEU A 7 -16.88 -19.90 13.35
CA LEU A 7 -15.60 -19.54 13.94
C LEU A 7 -15.26 -20.65 14.95
N SER A 8 -14.23 -21.43 14.69
CA SER A 8 -13.63 -22.28 15.70
C SER A 8 -13.02 -21.40 16.80
N LEU A 9 -13.61 -21.47 17.99
CA LEU A 9 -13.02 -21.00 19.25
C LEU A 9 -11.72 -21.78 19.51
N CYS A 10 -10.57 -21.10 19.50
CA CYS A 10 -9.42 -21.55 20.27
C CYS A 10 -9.43 -20.82 21.62
N VAL A 11 -9.50 -21.62 22.68
CA VAL A 11 -9.57 -21.21 24.08
C VAL A 11 -8.27 -20.52 24.49
N LEU A 12 -8.40 -19.33 25.10
CA LEU A 12 -7.36 -18.66 25.88
C LEU A 12 -7.19 -19.39 27.22
N GLY A 13 -6.07 -20.08 27.38
CA GLY A 13 -5.59 -20.60 28.66
C GLY A 13 -4.08 -20.39 28.74
N GLY A 14 -3.63 -19.64 29.74
CA GLY A 14 -2.22 -19.32 29.94
C GLY A 14 -1.42 -20.45 30.61
N LEU A 15 -0.13 -20.44 30.28
CA LEU A 15 1.04 -20.99 30.98
C LEU A 15 1.33 -22.50 30.82
N CYS A 16 2.57 -22.74 30.35
CA CYS A 16 3.24 -24.02 30.04
C CYS A 16 2.71 -24.79 28.82
N GLY A 17 2.88 -24.21 27.63
CA GLY A 17 2.59 -24.91 26.37
C GLY A 17 3.78 -25.75 25.89
N GLU A 18 3.57 -27.06 25.78
CA GLU A 18 4.38 -27.96 24.95
C GLU A 18 4.63 -27.32 23.57
N SER A 19 5.82 -27.55 23.00
CA SER A 19 6.08 -27.10 21.62
C SER A 19 5.00 -27.69 20.70
N PRO A 20 4.32 -26.88 19.87
CA PRO A 20 3.19 -27.35 19.08
C PRO A 20 3.63 -28.54 18.21
N ALA A 21 2.83 -29.60 18.19
CA ALA A 21 3.16 -30.76 17.38
C ALA A 21 3.24 -30.38 15.88
N GLN A 22 4.08 -31.09 15.14
CA GLN A 22 4.09 -31.03 13.68
C GLN A 22 2.68 -31.35 13.15
N THR A 23 2.19 -30.64 12.14
CA THR A 23 0.85 -30.85 11.56
C THR A 23 0.91 -30.91 10.03
N ILE A 24 -0.01 -31.66 9.40
CA ILE A 24 -0.21 -31.64 7.94
C ILE A 24 -1.56 -31.02 7.57
N ALA A 25 -1.62 -30.31 6.44
CA ALA A 25 -2.84 -29.83 5.82
C ALA A 25 -2.87 -30.24 4.34
N VAL A 26 -4.07 -30.57 3.83
CA VAL A 26 -4.31 -30.90 2.42
C VAL A 26 -5.11 -29.77 1.80
N TYR A 27 -4.66 -29.29 0.65
CA TYR A 27 -5.32 -28.23 -0.10
C TYR A 27 -5.59 -28.63 -1.56
N PRO A 28 -6.74 -28.24 -2.13
CA PRO A 28 -7.89 -27.62 -1.46
C PRO A 28 -8.50 -28.55 -0.39
N PRO A 29 -9.30 -28.02 0.56
CA PRO A 29 -9.89 -28.81 1.65
C PRO A 29 -11.02 -29.75 1.19
N ASP A 30 -11.39 -29.70 -0.09
CA ASP A 30 -12.43 -30.47 -0.74
C ASP A 30 -12.14 -30.53 -2.25
N ILE A 31 -12.64 -31.58 -2.92
CA ILE A 31 -12.49 -31.76 -4.38
C ILE A 31 -13.87 -31.97 -5.01
N ASN A 32 -14.26 -31.09 -5.94
CA ASN A 32 -15.48 -31.22 -6.73
C ASN A 32 -15.09 -31.41 -8.21
N LEU A 33 -15.59 -32.47 -8.84
CA LEU A 33 -15.34 -32.81 -10.24
C LEU A 33 -16.69 -32.99 -10.93
N GLU A 34 -16.93 -32.29 -12.04
CA GLU A 34 -18.26 -32.20 -12.65
C GLU A 34 -18.36 -32.78 -14.04
N THR A 35 -17.26 -32.92 -14.77
CA THR A 35 -17.29 -33.48 -16.12
C THR A 35 -16.09 -34.35 -16.39
N ALA A 36 -16.13 -35.15 -17.47
CA ALA A 36 -15.03 -36.02 -17.88
C ALA A 36 -13.69 -35.28 -18.07
N ARG A 37 -13.71 -33.96 -18.31
CA ARG A 37 -12.52 -33.12 -18.49
C ARG A 37 -11.97 -32.51 -17.22
N ASP A 38 -12.71 -32.57 -16.12
CA ASP A 38 -12.28 -31.94 -14.89
C ASP A 38 -11.10 -32.68 -14.27
N ARG A 39 -10.33 -31.92 -13.52
CA ARG A 39 -9.21 -32.40 -12.72
C ARG A 39 -9.03 -31.44 -11.56
N GLN A 40 -8.53 -31.97 -10.45
CA GLN A 40 -8.14 -31.15 -9.30
C GLN A 40 -6.76 -31.59 -8.84
N SER A 41 -5.79 -30.68 -8.92
CA SER A 41 -4.51 -30.84 -8.26
C SER A 41 -4.64 -30.62 -6.76
N PHE A 42 -3.77 -31.23 -5.97
CA PHE A 42 -3.71 -31.00 -4.53
C PHE A 42 -2.27 -30.84 -4.05
N VAL A 43 -2.14 -30.21 -2.89
CA VAL A 43 -0.89 -29.97 -2.18
C VAL A 43 -1.05 -30.41 -0.73
N VAL A 44 -0.06 -31.13 -0.22
CA VAL A 44 0.08 -31.50 1.19
C VAL A 44 1.17 -30.64 1.79
N GLN A 45 0.79 -29.72 2.66
CA GLN A 45 1.73 -28.84 3.35
C GLN A 45 1.94 -29.33 4.79
N LEU A 46 3.19 -29.59 5.12
CA LEU A 46 3.63 -29.87 6.48
C LEU A 46 3.96 -28.55 7.18
N THR A 47 3.51 -28.36 8.41
CA THR A 47 3.95 -27.27 9.31
C THR A 47 4.69 -27.86 10.51
N GLN A 48 5.92 -27.42 10.73
CA GLN A 48 6.77 -27.85 11.83
C GLN A 48 6.46 -27.06 13.12
N PRO A 49 6.90 -27.53 14.30
CA PRO A 49 6.68 -26.84 15.59
C PRO A 49 7.17 -25.39 15.63
N ASP A 50 8.22 -25.08 14.88
CA ASP A 50 8.73 -23.72 14.77
C ASP A 50 7.92 -22.89 13.76
N GLY A 51 7.06 -23.48 12.95
CA GLY A 51 6.26 -22.81 11.92
C GLY A 51 6.90 -22.83 10.52
N LEU A 52 8.04 -23.51 10.34
CA LEU A 52 8.55 -23.83 9.01
C LEU A 52 7.57 -24.74 8.27
N THR A 53 7.44 -24.51 6.96
CA THR A 53 6.53 -25.26 6.09
C THR A 53 7.27 -26.02 5.01
N ARG A 54 6.75 -27.19 4.61
CA ARG A 54 7.30 -27.99 3.51
C ARG A 54 6.19 -28.59 2.65
N ASP A 55 6.36 -28.57 1.34
CA ASP A 55 5.54 -29.37 0.43
C ASP A 55 5.97 -30.84 0.51
N VAL A 56 5.08 -31.69 1.05
CA VAL A 56 5.31 -33.12 1.23
C VAL A 56 4.42 -33.98 0.34
N THR A 57 3.77 -33.38 -0.65
CA THR A 57 2.76 -34.06 -1.49
C THR A 57 3.32 -35.31 -2.17
N ALA A 58 4.54 -35.22 -2.73
CA ALA A 58 5.17 -36.36 -3.41
C ALA A 58 5.59 -37.49 -2.45
N GLN A 59 5.64 -37.21 -1.15
CA GLN A 59 5.97 -38.19 -0.10
C GLN A 59 4.74 -38.69 0.66
N ALA A 60 3.59 -38.04 0.50
CA ALA A 60 2.36 -38.41 1.17
C ALA A 60 1.73 -39.63 0.50
N GLN A 61 1.20 -40.55 1.32
CA GLN A 61 0.42 -41.68 0.82
C GLN A 61 -1.04 -41.22 0.62
N VAL A 62 -1.60 -41.50 -0.56
CA VAL A 62 -2.98 -41.12 -0.90
C VAL A 62 -3.80 -42.37 -1.18
N THR A 63 -4.96 -42.48 -0.52
CA THR A 63 -5.95 -43.53 -0.76
C THR A 63 -7.34 -42.92 -0.89
N PHE A 64 -8.24 -43.64 -1.55
CA PHE A 64 -9.65 -43.26 -1.68
C PHE A 64 -10.52 -44.32 -1.02
N ALA A 65 -11.54 -43.88 -0.29
CA ALA A 65 -12.50 -44.80 0.35
C ALA A 65 -13.22 -45.68 -0.70
N ASP A 66 -13.58 -45.07 -1.83
CA ASP A 66 -14.05 -45.73 -3.04
C ASP A 66 -13.17 -45.30 -4.24
N PRO A 67 -12.22 -46.16 -4.70
CA PRO A 67 -11.36 -45.86 -5.84
C PRO A 67 -12.03 -46.10 -7.20
N THR A 68 -13.29 -46.54 -7.24
CA THR A 68 -14.02 -46.73 -8.51
C THR A 68 -14.58 -45.43 -9.07
N LEU A 69 -14.73 -44.41 -8.22
CA LEU A 69 -15.29 -43.10 -8.58
C LEU A 69 -14.27 -42.11 -9.15
N VAL A 70 -12.99 -42.25 -8.76
CA VAL A 70 -11.90 -41.35 -9.15
C VAL A 70 -10.61 -42.11 -9.42
N LYS A 71 -9.73 -41.50 -10.21
CA LYS A 71 -8.36 -41.98 -10.39
C LYS A 71 -7.36 -40.88 -10.04
N LEU A 72 -6.22 -41.29 -9.48
CA LEU A 72 -5.08 -40.42 -9.26
C LEU A 72 -4.11 -40.53 -10.45
N ASP A 73 -3.89 -39.41 -11.12
CA ASP A 73 -2.97 -39.27 -12.26
C ASP A 73 -1.87 -38.29 -11.84
N ALA A 74 -0.72 -38.83 -11.42
CA ALA A 74 0.31 -38.11 -10.68
C ALA A 74 -0.26 -37.41 -9.42
N HIS A 75 -0.46 -36.09 -9.46
CA HIS A 75 -1.02 -35.29 -8.38
C HIS A 75 -2.41 -34.70 -8.73
N TYR A 76 -3.02 -35.17 -9.81
CA TYR A 76 -4.36 -34.78 -10.22
C TYR A 76 -5.36 -35.87 -9.88
N VAL A 77 -6.45 -35.50 -9.19
CA VAL A 77 -7.63 -36.34 -9.05
C VAL A 77 -8.52 -36.11 -10.27
N ARG A 78 -8.91 -37.19 -10.95
CA ARG A 78 -9.74 -37.17 -12.15
C ARG A 78 -11.01 -38.01 -11.96
N PRO A 79 -12.13 -37.62 -12.58
CA PRO A 79 -13.39 -38.34 -12.42
C PRO A 79 -13.40 -39.65 -13.22
N VAL A 80 -14.05 -40.67 -12.67
CA VAL A 80 -14.27 -41.98 -13.32
C VAL A 80 -15.75 -42.33 -13.35
N ALA A 81 -16.47 -42.18 -12.22
CA ALA A 81 -17.90 -42.42 -12.09
C ALA A 81 -18.52 -41.47 -11.06
N ASP A 82 -19.83 -41.23 -11.18
CA ASP A 82 -20.59 -40.31 -10.33
C ASP A 82 -20.73 -40.85 -8.91
N GLY A 83 -20.62 -39.97 -7.91
CA GLY A 83 -20.82 -40.31 -6.51
C GLY A 83 -20.00 -39.42 -5.57
N ALA A 84 -19.92 -39.83 -4.30
CA ALA A 84 -19.11 -39.16 -3.29
C ALA A 84 -18.17 -40.19 -2.65
N THR A 85 -16.91 -39.80 -2.47
CA THR A 85 -15.86 -40.59 -1.82
C THR A 85 -15.04 -39.67 -0.92
N GLU A 86 -14.09 -40.24 -0.19
CA GLU A 86 -13.19 -39.50 0.70
C GLU A 86 -11.75 -39.80 0.29
N MET A 87 -10.94 -38.76 0.13
CA MET A 87 -9.50 -38.89 -0.09
C MET A 87 -8.79 -38.83 1.27
N SER A 88 -8.11 -39.90 1.63
CA SER A 88 -7.26 -39.97 2.82
C SER A 88 -5.81 -39.75 2.42
N VAL A 89 -5.17 -38.77 3.05
CA VAL A 89 -3.77 -38.41 2.84
C VAL A 89 -3.00 -38.63 4.13
N THR A 90 -1.98 -39.49 4.09
CA THR A 90 -1.17 -39.86 5.24
C THR A 90 0.29 -39.45 5.06
N PHE A 91 0.84 -38.74 6.05
CA PHE A 91 2.26 -38.40 6.10
C PHE A 91 2.71 -38.22 7.56
N GLY A 92 3.88 -38.75 7.92
CA GLY A 92 4.45 -38.59 9.27
C GLY A 92 3.55 -39.11 10.41
N GLY A 93 2.80 -40.19 10.17
CA GLY A 93 1.86 -40.77 11.15
C GLY A 93 0.53 -40.01 11.31
N GLN A 94 0.33 -38.92 10.58
CA GLN A 94 -0.92 -38.16 10.56
C GLN A 94 -1.72 -38.49 9.31
N THR A 95 -3.04 -38.52 9.43
CA THR A 95 -3.96 -38.72 8.32
C THR A 95 -4.98 -37.58 8.28
N VAL A 96 -5.10 -36.94 7.12
CA VAL A 96 -6.13 -35.94 6.83
C VAL A 96 -7.06 -36.49 5.78
N LYS A 97 -8.35 -36.31 6.00
CA LYS A 97 -9.43 -36.76 5.13
C LYS A 97 -10.12 -35.56 4.52
N ILE A 98 -10.29 -35.56 3.20
CA ILE A 98 -11.05 -34.52 2.50
C ILE A 98 -12.15 -35.15 1.63
N PRO A 99 -13.33 -34.51 1.54
CA PRO A 99 -14.41 -35.00 0.70
C PRO A 99 -14.08 -34.83 -0.78
N VAL A 100 -14.49 -35.81 -1.58
CA VAL A 100 -14.40 -35.79 -3.04
C VAL A 100 -15.78 -36.08 -3.62
N LYS A 101 -16.30 -35.17 -4.45
CA LYS A 101 -17.59 -35.31 -5.12
C LYS A 101 -17.38 -35.35 -6.63
N VAL A 102 -17.98 -36.35 -7.27
CA VAL A 102 -17.99 -36.51 -8.72
C VAL A 102 -19.43 -36.45 -9.23
N THR A 103 -19.68 -35.61 -10.21
CA THR A 103 -20.94 -35.58 -10.96
C THR A 103 -20.63 -35.64 -12.45
N LYS A 104 -21.54 -36.21 -13.24
CA LYS A 104 -21.50 -36.27 -14.72
C LYS A 104 -20.12 -36.66 -15.28
N ALA A 105 -19.47 -37.65 -14.68
CA ALA A 105 -18.11 -38.12 -15.01
C ALA A 105 -17.96 -38.59 -16.47
N LYS A 106 -19.08 -38.86 -17.15
CA LYS A 106 -19.12 -39.29 -18.55
C LYS A 106 -19.52 -38.17 -19.52
N GLU A 107 -20.02 -37.04 -19.04
CA GLU A 107 -20.36 -35.89 -19.89
C GLU A 107 -19.07 -35.13 -20.24
N ASP A 108 -18.92 -34.75 -21.52
CA ASP A 108 -17.90 -33.81 -21.95
C ASP A 108 -18.53 -32.41 -22.08
N ARG A 109 -18.10 -31.44 -21.25
CA ARG A 109 -18.61 -30.07 -21.34
C ARG A 109 -18.23 -29.41 -22.66
N ALA A 110 -19.15 -28.62 -23.21
CA ALA A 110 -18.88 -27.78 -24.38
C ALA A 110 -17.70 -26.83 -24.14
N ILE A 111 -16.93 -26.56 -25.20
CA ILE A 111 -15.83 -25.59 -25.16
C ILE A 111 -16.39 -24.17 -25.01
N SER A 112 -15.83 -23.39 -24.08
CA SER A 112 -16.25 -22.01 -23.84
C SER A 112 -15.17 -21.02 -24.25
N PHE A 113 -15.57 -19.95 -24.95
CA PHE A 113 -14.61 -18.91 -25.31
C PHE A 113 -14.17 -18.10 -24.08
N LYS A 114 -15.11 -17.69 -23.23
CA LYS A 114 -14.89 -16.92 -22.00
C LYS A 114 -14.16 -17.73 -20.93
N GLN A 115 -14.53 -19.00 -20.73
CA GLN A 115 -13.96 -19.80 -19.63
C GLN A 115 -12.70 -20.59 -20.00
N ASP A 116 -12.52 -20.96 -21.27
CA ASP A 116 -11.42 -21.86 -21.67
C ASP A 116 -10.44 -21.18 -22.63
N VAL A 117 -10.93 -20.54 -23.70
CA VAL A 117 -10.07 -19.96 -24.74
C VAL A 117 -9.42 -18.65 -24.30
N MET A 118 -10.19 -17.73 -23.71
CA MET A 118 -9.69 -16.42 -23.30
C MET A 118 -8.57 -16.52 -22.25
N PRO A 119 -8.67 -17.39 -21.22
CA PRO A 119 -7.58 -17.61 -20.28
C PRO A 119 -6.30 -18.13 -20.93
N VAL A 120 -6.38 -18.91 -22.01
CA VAL A 120 -5.18 -19.35 -22.75
C VAL A 120 -4.39 -18.15 -23.28
N PHE A 121 -5.05 -17.15 -23.86
CA PHE A 121 -4.35 -15.95 -24.36
C PHE A 121 -3.67 -15.16 -23.24
N MET A 122 -4.29 -15.09 -22.06
CA MET A 122 -3.69 -14.45 -20.89
C MET A 122 -2.50 -15.25 -20.36
N ARG A 123 -2.70 -16.55 -20.15
CA ARG A 123 -1.70 -17.47 -19.60
C ARG A 123 -0.43 -17.52 -20.43
N THR A 124 -0.58 -17.51 -21.76
CA THR A 124 0.51 -17.64 -22.74
C THR A 124 1.13 -16.29 -23.11
N GLY A 125 0.57 -15.19 -22.61
CA GLY A 125 1.10 -13.84 -22.82
C GLY A 125 0.73 -13.20 -24.16
N CYS A 126 -0.29 -13.70 -24.87
CA CYS A 126 -0.72 -13.17 -26.17
C CYS A 126 -1.38 -11.79 -26.04
N ASN A 127 -2.22 -11.60 -25.01
CA ASN A 127 -3.01 -10.39 -24.79
C ASN A 127 -2.45 -9.47 -23.68
N VAL A 128 -1.13 -9.45 -23.51
CA VAL A 128 -0.43 -8.56 -22.57
C VAL A 128 -0.09 -7.22 -23.23
N GLY A 129 0.20 -6.19 -22.42
CA GLY A 129 0.44 -4.82 -22.90
C GLY A 129 1.64 -4.68 -23.84
N GLY A 130 2.61 -5.62 -23.79
CA GLY A 130 3.73 -5.67 -24.73
C GLY A 130 3.40 -6.28 -26.10
N CYS A 131 2.25 -6.95 -26.25
CA CYS A 131 1.83 -7.70 -27.44
C CYS A 131 0.45 -7.22 -27.91
N HIS A 132 -0.49 -8.12 -28.21
CA HIS A 132 -1.79 -7.77 -28.77
C HIS A 132 -2.72 -7.06 -27.76
N GLY A 133 -2.40 -7.12 -26.46
CA GLY A 133 -3.08 -6.37 -25.40
C GLY A 133 -2.70 -4.88 -25.32
N ALA A 134 -1.75 -4.42 -26.13
CA ALA A 134 -1.42 -3.00 -26.22
C ALA A 134 -2.64 -2.18 -26.71
N ALA A 135 -2.76 -0.93 -26.28
CA ALA A 135 -3.87 -0.06 -26.69
C ALA A 135 -4.04 0.06 -28.23
N ARG A 136 -2.91 0.04 -28.96
CA ARG A 136 -2.87 0.04 -30.44
C ARG A 136 -2.78 -1.36 -31.05
N GLY A 137 -2.70 -2.43 -30.25
CA GLY A 137 -2.39 -3.77 -30.71
C GLY A 137 -0.99 -3.90 -31.32
N LYS A 138 -0.79 -4.95 -32.12
CA LYS A 138 0.41 -5.18 -32.95
C LYS A 138 -0.01 -5.51 -34.37
N ASP A 139 0.58 -4.82 -35.34
CA ASP A 139 0.39 -5.06 -36.79
C ASP A 139 -1.09 -5.14 -37.21
N GLY A 140 -1.92 -4.25 -36.65
CA GLY A 140 -3.36 -4.20 -36.94
C GLY A 140 -4.19 -5.30 -36.26
N PHE A 141 -3.64 -6.05 -35.32
CA PHE A 141 -4.38 -7.00 -34.49
C PHE A 141 -4.31 -6.63 -33.00
N ARG A 142 -5.49 -6.43 -32.41
CA ARG A 142 -5.65 -6.05 -31.00
C ARG A 142 -6.55 -7.07 -30.29
N LEU A 143 -6.14 -7.45 -29.09
CA LEU A 143 -6.94 -8.12 -28.09
C LEU A 143 -7.08 -7.20 -26.87
N SER A 144 -8.09 -7.42 -26.06
CA SER A 144 -8.27 -6.70 -24.81
C SER A 144 -7.19 -7.13 -23.81
N LEU A 145 -6.65 -6.17 -23.05
CA LEU A 145 -5.58 -6.44 -22.09
C LEU A 145 -6.05 -7.47 -21.05
N PHE A 146 -5.37 -8.62 -20.98
CA PHE A 146 -5.76 -9.73 -20.12
C PHE A 146 -7.21 -10.24 -20.31
N GLY A 147 -7.82 -10.00 -21.48
CA GLY A 147 -9.12 -10.57 -21.82
C GLY A 147 -10.31 -9.89 -21.14
N PHE A 148 -10.21 -8.59 -20.80
CA PHE A 148 -11.29 -7.86 -20.14
C PHE A 148 -12.56 -7.66 -20.99
N ASP A 149 -12.45 -7.75 -22.33
CA ASP A 149 -13.55 -7.60 -23.29
C ASP A 149 -13.62 -8.87 -24.18
N PRO A 150 -14.10 -10.01 -23.63
CA PRO A 150 -14.10 -11.27 -24.36
C PRO A 150 -15.00 -11.26 -25.59
N GLU A 151 -16.13 -10.55 -25.56
CA GLU A 151 -17.04 -10.46 -26.71
C GLU A 151 -16.39 -9.70 -27.87
N GLY A 152 -15.76 -8.55 -27.58
CA GLY A 152 -15.01 -7.82 -28.60
C GLY A 152 -13.79 -8.60 -29.11
N ASP A 153 -13.12 -9.38 -28.26
CA ASP A 153 -11.97 -10.20 -28.67
C ASP A 153 -12.38 -11.38 -29.55
N HIS A 154 -13.52 -12.01 -29.26
CA HIS A 154 -14.11 -13.01 -30.15
C HIS A 154 -14.38 -12.42 -31.53
N PHE A 155 -15.01 -11.24 -31.59
CA PHE A 155 -15.25 -10.53 -32.85
C PHE A 155 -13.95 -10.21 -33.60
N ARG A 156 -12.91 -9.72 -32.89
CA ARG A 156 -11.61 -9.41 -33.49
C ARG A 156 -10.92 -10.65 -34.03
N LEU A 157 -11.04 -11.79 -33.36
CA LEU A 157 -10.47 -13.05 -33.83
C LEU A 157 -11.21 -13.60 -35.05
N THR A 158 -12.54 -13.53 -35.06
CA THR A 158 -13.37 -14.29 -36.01
C THR A 158 -13.96 -13.46 -37.15
N ARG A 159 -14.24 -12.17 -36.95
CA ARG A 159 -15.04 -11.34 -37.89
C ARG A 159 -14.35 -10.07 -38.40
N GLU A 160 -13.52 -9.41 -37.58
CA GLU A 160 -12.92 -8.11 -37.95
C GLU A 160 -12.12 -8.18 -39.26
N LEU A 161 -11.39 -9.27 -39.49
CA LEU A 161 -10.72 -9.57 -40.76
C LEU A 161 -11.01 -11.02 -41.14
N ASN A 162 -12.20 -11.23 -41.71
CA ASN A 162 -12.75 -12.56 -42.00
C ASN A 162 -11.78 -13.42 -42.84
N GLY A 163 -11.60 -14.69 -42.44
CA GLY A 163 -10.73 -15.67 -43.14
C GLY A 163 -9.22 -15.45 -43.00
N ARG A 164 -8.75 -14.37 -42.36
CA ARG A 164 -7.31 -14.06 -42.25
C ARG A 164 -6.65 -14.64 -40.99
N ARG A 165 -7.40 -14.75 -39.90
CA ARG A 165 -6.88 -15.15 -38.57
C ARG A 165 -7.26 -16.59 -38.20
N VAL A 166 -8.46 -16.99 -38.57
CA VAL A 166 -9.03 -18.31 -38.33
C VAL A 166 -9.41 -18.96 -39.65
N ASN A 167 -9.13 -20.26 -39.77
CA ASN A 167 -9.52 -21.11 -40.88
C ASN A 167 -10.38 -22.25 -40.31
N LEU A 168 -11.70 -22.15 -40.43
CA LEU A 168 -12.62 -23.16 -39.88
C LEU A 168 -12.65 -24.44 -40.72
N ALA A 169 -12.23 -24.39 -42.00
CA ALA A 169 -12.13 -25.58 -42.84
C ALA A 169 -10.91 -26.44 -42.47
N LEU A 170 -9.81 -25.80 -42.06
CA LEU A 170 -8.59 -26.45 -41.55
C LEU A 170 -8.15 -25.76 -40.25
N PRO A 171 -8.77 -26.09 -39.10
CA PRO A 171 -8.50 -25.45 -37.81
C PRO A 171 -7.01 -25.35 -37.45
N GLY A 172 -6.25 -26.42 -37.70
CA GLY A 172 -4.80 -26.48 -37.44
C GLY A 172 -3.94 -25.54 -38.30
N GLU A 173 -4.43 -25.12 -39.46
CA GLU A 173 -3.79 -24.15 -40.36
C GLU A 173 -4.31 -22.72 -40.13
N SER A 174 -5.08 -22.48 -39.07
CA SER A 174 -5.45 -21.13 -38.67
C SER A 174 -4.19 -20.33 -38.37
N LEU A 175 -4.03 -19.15 -38.98
CA LEU A 175 -2.88 -18.26 -38.75
C LEU A 175 -2.67 -17.98 -37.25
N LEU A 176 -3.75 -17.87 -36.49
CA LEU A 176 -3.72 -17.78 -35.02
C LEU A 176 -2.92 -18.93 -34.38
N VAL A 177 -3.21 -20.17 -34.77
CA VAL A 177 -2.59 -21.39 -34.23
C VAL A 177 -1.14 -21.50 -34.71
N GLU A 178 -0.88 -21.29 -36.00
CA GLU A 178 0.47 -21.38 -36.55
C GLU A 178 1.43 -20.33 -35.95
N LYS A 179 0.97 -19.09 -35.74
CA LYS A 179 1.76 -18.03 -35.07
C LYS A 179 1.99 -18.37 -33.61
N ALA A 180 1.00 -18.94 -32.92
CA ALA A 180 1.13 -19.34 -31.53
C ALA A 180 2.13 -20.50 -31.36
N LEU A 181 2.18 -21.44 -32.31
CA LEU A 181 3.15 -22.53 -32.35
C LEU A 181 4.54 -22.09 -32.87
N GLY A 182 4.64 -20.90 -33.47
CA GLY A 182 5.86 -20.42 -34.14
C GLY A 182 6.16 -21.12 -35.47
N LYS A 183 5.17 -21.76 -36.11
CA LYS A 183 5.30 -22.38 -37.45
C LYS A 183 5.47 -21.33 -38.55
N VAL A 184 5.00 -20.11 -38.30
CA VAL A 184 5.17 -18.94 -39.18
C VAL A 184 5.80 -17.77 -38.41
N PRO A 185 6.52 -16.85 -39.07
CA PRO A 185 7.26 -15.78 -38.38
C PRO A 185 6.37 -14.94 -37.47
N HIS A 186 6.66 -14.86 -36.19
CA HIS A 186 5.90 -14.08 -35.22
C HIS A 186 6.89 -13.34 -34.31
N THR A 187 6.79 -12.02 -34.25
CA THR A 187 7.66 -11.19 -33.39
C THR A 187 7.57 -11.57 -31.92
N GLY A 188 6.40 -12.05 -31.46
CA GLY A 188 6.21 -12.54 -30.10
C GLY A 188 6.80 -13.93 -29.83
N GLY A 189 7.34 -14.61 -30.85
CA GLY A 189 7.83 -15.98 -30.78
C GLY A 189 6.72 -17.02 -30.60
N ALA A 190 7.11 -18.29 -30.44
CA ALA A 190 6.19 -19.36 -30.05
C ALA A 190 5.70 -19.12 -28.61
N LYS A 191 4.38 -19.22 -28.41
CA LYS A 191 3.69 -19.02 -27.13
C LYS A 191 3.10 -20.30 -26.56
N ILE A 192 2.84 -21.30 -27.41
CA ILE A 192 2.32 -22.62 -27.04
C ILE A 192 3.13 -23.71 -27.76
N LYS A 193 3.00 -24.95 -27.32
CA LYS A 193 3.68 -26.11 -27.92
C LYS A 193 2.67 -27.02 -28.61
N GLU A 194 3.11 -27.65 -29.69
CA GLU A 194 2.28 -28.61 -30.41
C GLU A 194 1.90 -29.78 -29.48
N GLY A 195 0.61 -30.06 -29.43
CA GLY A 195 0.02 -31.11 -28.59
C GLY A 195 -0.17 -30.76 -27.12
N ASP A 196 0.25 -29.58 -26.64
CA ASP A 196 -0.04 -29.17 -25.26
C ASP A 196 -1.52 -28.80 -25.05
N GLU A 197 -1.92 -28.62 -23.79
CA GLU A 197 -3.30 -28.31 -23.40
C GLU A 197 -3.82 -27.01 -24.05
N TYR A 198 -2.95 -26.01 -24.22
CA TYR A 198 -3.32 -24.73 -24.79
C TYR A 198 -3.60 -24.86 -26.28
N HIS A 199 -2.75 -25.58 -27.00
CA HIS A 199 -2.94 -25.94 -28.40
C HIS A 199 -4.23 -26.73 -28.60
N GLN A 200 -4.46 -27.77 -27.79
CA GLN A 200 -5.68 -28.58 -27.86
C GLN A 200 -6.95 -27.76 -27.57
N THR A 201 -6.87 -26.80 -26.64
CA THR A 201 -8.01 -25.91 -26.31
C THR A 201 -8.35 -25.00 -27.49
N LEU A 202 -7.34 -24.39 -28.14
CA LEU A 202 -7.56 -23.55 -29.31
C LEU A 202 -8.11 -24.36 -30.50
N LEU A 203 -7.56 -25.54 -30.76
CA LEU A 203 -8.05 -26.42 -31.82
C LEU A 203 -9.50 -26.83 -31.58
N ARG A 204 -9.82 -27.31 -30.37
CA ARG A 204 -11.18 -27.72 -30.01
C ARG A 204 -12.20 -26.60 -30.20
N TRP A 205 -11.82 -25.36 -29.85
CA TRP A 205 -12.68 -24.20 -30.08
C TRP A 205 -12.92 -23.96 -31.56
N LEU A 206 -11.87 -24.01 -32.39
CA LEU A 206 -11.97 -23.82 -33.83
C LEU A 206 -12.74 -24.95 -34.54
N GLU A 207 -12.53 -26.20 -34.12
CA GLU A 207 -13.26 -27.38 -34.61
C GLU A 207 -14.74 -27.36 -34.24
N ALA A 208 -15.12 -26.66 -33.17
CA ALA A 208 -16.49 -26.42 -32.78
C ALA A 208 -17.13 -25.21 -33.49
N ASP A 209 -16.54 -24.75 -34.62
CA ASP A 209 -16.92 -23.54 -35.35
C ASP A 209 -16.74 -22.23 -34.59
N ALA A 210 -15.73 -22.17 -33.71
CA ALA A 210 -15.34 -20.99 -32.95
C ALA A 210 -16.53 -20.29 -32.24
N PRO A 211 -17.32 -21.02 -31.42
CA PRO A 211 -18.57 -20.51 -30.88
C PRO A 211 -18.33 -19.30 -29.96
N LEU A 212 -19.27 -18.36 -30.00
CA LEU A 212 -19.40 -17.31 -28.97
C LEU A 212 -20.29 -17.86 -27.85
N ASP A 213 -19.88 -17.68 -26.60
CA ASP A 213 -20.67 -18.16 -25.47
C ASP A 213 -22.05 -17.48 -25.38
N PRO A 214 -23.08 -18.19 -24.91
CA PRO A 214 -24.36 -17.56 -24.60
C PRO A 214 -24.21 -16.54 -23.45
N PRO A 215 -25.09 -15.53 -23.37
CA PRO A 215 -25.08 -14.57 -22.25
C PRO A 215 -25.22 -15.21 -20.86
N THR A 216 -25.76 -16.43 -20.79
CA THR A 216 -25.99 -17.20 -19.56
C THR A 216 -24.82 -18.08 -19.15
N VAL A 217 -23.70 -18.07 -19.89
CA VAL A 217 -22.52 -18.87 -19.52
C VAL A 217 -22.06 -18.49 -18.11
N ALA A 218 -21.73 -19.48 -17.29
CA ALA A 218 -21.26 -19.22 -15.94
C ALA A 218 -19.94 -18.45 -15.98
N LEU A 219 -19.75 -17.49 -15.06
CA LEU A 219 -18.52 -16.71 -14.97
C LEU A 219 -17.87 -16.90 -13.60
N PRO A 220 -16.54 -16.78 -13.49
CA PRO A 220 -15.88 -16.81 -12.19
C PRO A 220 -16.41 -15.70 -11.30
N VAL A 221 -16.81 -16.05 -10.07
CA VAL A 221 -17.27 -15.11 -9.03
C VAL A 221 -16.27 -14.98 -7.88
N SER A 222 -15.35 -15.94 -7.74
CA SER A 222 -14.23 -15.87 -6.80
C SER A 222 -13.08 -16.78 -7.21
N MET A 223 -11.91 -16.56 -6.62
CA MET A 223 -10.71 -17.37 -6.82
C MET A 223 -10.01 -17.61 -5.48
N GLU A 224 -9.44 -18.79 -5.31
CA GLU A 224 -8.67 -19.23 -4.14
C GLU A 224 -7.28 -19.66 -4.60
N VAL A 225 -6.26 -19.38 -3.79
CA VAL A 225 -4.88 -19.83 -4.00
C VAL A 225 -4.44 -20.59 -2.76
N PHE A 226 -3.96 -21.81 -2.96
CA PHE A 226 -3.54 -22.70 -1.90
C PHE A 226 -2.09 -23.16 -2.06
N PRO A 227 -1.36 -23.43 -0.97
CA PRO A 227 -1.69 -23.10 0.42
C PRO A 227 -1.79 -21.58 0.64
N PRO A 228 -2.38 -21.12 1.75
CA PRO A 228 -2.56 -19.68 2.03
C PRO A 228 -1.24 -18.94 2.30
N GLY A 229 -0.10 -19.62 2.31
CA GLY A 229 1.24 -19.07 2.43
C GLY A 229 2.26 -20.16 2.78
N ALA A 230 3.53 -19.76 2.91
CA ALA A 230 4.59 -20.67 3.35
C ALA A 230 5.75 -19.93 4.04
N VAL A 231 6.42 -20.62 4.96
CA VAL A 231 7.70 -20.22 5.55
C VAL A 231 8.75 -21.27 5.15
N LEU A 232 9.65 -20.90 4.25
CA LEU A 232 10.61 -21.80 3.61
C LEU A 232 11.96 -21.78 4.32
N ASP A 233 12.53 -22.97 4.56
CA ASP A 233 13.79 -23.17 5.28
C ASP A 233 15.01 -23.17 4.35
N GLY A 234 15.28 -21.99 3.75
CA GLY A 234 16.47 -21.78 2.94
C GLY A 234 16.26 -21.86 1.44
N LYS A 235 17.32 -21.44 0.73
CA LYS A 235 17.36 -21.35 -0.73
C LYS A 235 17.13 -22.70 -1.39
N GLY A 236 16.29 -22.72 -2.41
CA GLY A 236 15.97 -23.90 -3.21
C GLY A 236 14.83 -24.76 -2.67
N GLU A 237 14.33 -24.51 -1.45
CA GLU A 237 13.09 -25.15 -0.97
C GLU A 237 11.92 -24.76 -1.87
N LYS A 238 11.00 -25.70 -2.10
CA LYS A 238 9.90 -25.55 -3.07
C LYS A 238 8.54 -25.74 -2.43
N GLN A 239 7.56 -25.02 -2.96
CA GLN A 239 6.16 -25.12 -2.59
C GLN A 239 5.30 -24.95 -3.84
N ARG A 240 4.50 -25.96 -4.18
CA ARG A 240 3.51 -25.82 -5.26
C ARG A 240 2.28 -25.07 -4.78
N LEU A 241 1.67 -24.34 -5.71
CA LEU A 241 0.38 -23.69 -5.55
C LEU A 241 -0.72 -24.40 -6.35
N VAL A 242 -1.94 -24.31 -5.85
CA VAL A 242 -3.17 -24.69 -6.54
C VAL A 242 -4.08 -23.48 -6.61
N VAL A 243 -4.66 -23.22 -7.78
CA VAL A 243 -5.60 -22.13 -8.01
C VAL A 243 -6.97 -22.72 -8.35
N ARG A 244 -7.98 -22.37 -7.56
CA ARG A 244 -9.36 -22.81 -7.76
C ARG A 244 -10.26 -21.61 -8.03
N ALA A 245 -11.04 -21.65 -9.11
CA ALA A 245 -12.05 -20.64 -9.41
C ALA A 245 -13.45 -21.20 -9.12
N LYS A 246 -14.31 -20.39 -8.48
CA LYS A 246 -15.73 -20.71 -8.26
C LYS A 246 -16.58 -19.90 -9.23
N TYR A 247 -17.60 -20.52 -9.82
CA TYR A 247 -18.42 -19.94 -10.88
C TYR A 247 -19.84 -19.60 -10.39
N SER A 248 -20.53 -18.76 -11.15
CA SER A 248 -21.86 -18.21 -10.81
C SER A 248 -22.99 -19.26 -10.74
N ASP A 249 -22.77 -20.45 -11.30
CA ASP A 249 -23.69 -21.59 -11.23
C ASP A 249 -23.41 -22.51 -10.02
N GLY A 250 -22.46 -22.14 -9.15
CA GLY A 250 -22.08 -22.88 -7.96
C GLY A 250 -20.99 -23.92 -8.18
N THR A 251 -20.52 -24.07 -9.42
CA THR A 251 -19.47 -25.00 -9.81
C THR A 251 -18.08 -24.46 -9.43
N ASP A 252 -17.07 -25.33 -9.36
CA ASP A 252 -15.68 -24.91 -9.20
C ASP A 252 -14.74 -25.67 -10.13
N ARG A 253 -13.57 -25.07 -10.42
CA ARG A 253 -12.55 -25.66 -11.29
C ARG A 253 -11.16 -25.34 -10.80
N ASP A 254 -10.28 -26.33 -10.89
CA ASP A 254 -8.84 -26.09 -10.91
C ASP A 254 -8.45 -25.32 -12.18
N VAL A 255 -7.94 -24.11 -11.96
CA VAL A 255 -7.47 -23.21 -13.03
C VAL A 255 -5.97 -22.94 -12.91
N THR A 256 -5.23 -23.78 -12.18
CA THR A 256 -3.78 -23.62 -11.94
C THR A 256 -3.01 -23.51 -13.26
N SER A 257 -3.33 -24.35 -14.25
CA SER A 257 -2.71 -24.30 -15.58
C SER A 257 -3.06 -23.04 -16.37
N LEU A 258 -4.20 -22.41 -16.09
CA LEU A 258 -4.71 -21.23 -16.78
C LEU A 258 -4.38 -19.92 -16.05
N ALA A 259 -3.91 -20.00 -14.81
CA ALA A 259 -3.56 -18.84 -14.01
C ALA A 259 -2.22 -18.23 -14.46
N LEU A 260 -2.16 -16.90 -14.53
CA LEU A 260 -0.92 -16.17 -14.67
C LEU A 260 -0.31 -15.94 -13.29
N PHE A 261 0.87 -16.51 -13.05
CA PHE A 261 1.60 -16.34 -11.78
C PHE A 261 2.57 -15.15 -11.84
N LEU A 262 2.67 -14.42 -10.74
CA LEU A 262 3.53 -13.25 -10.56
C LEU A 262 4.10 -13.25 -9.13
N THR A 263 5.22 -12.57 -8.90
CA THR A 263 5.74 -12.30 -7.55
C THR A 263 6.23 -10.87 -7.48
N ASN A 264 6.09 -10.22 -6.32
CA ASN A 264 6.62 -8.87 -6.11
C ASN A 264 8.07 -8.85 -5.61
N ASN A 265 8.65 -10.02 -5.31
CA ASN A 265 10.04 -10.15 -4.86
C ASN A 265 10.63 -11.51 -5.27
N GLU A 266 11.10 -11.59 -6.52
CA GLU A 266 11.75 -12.80 -7.06
C GLU A 266 13.01 -13.20 -6.28
N THR A 267 13.72 -12.24 -5.67
CA THR A 267 14.93 -12.50 -4.88
C THR A 267 14.62 -13.34 -3.64
N ALA A 268 13.46 -13.12 -3.00
CA ALA A 268 13.05 -13.90 -1.83
C ALA A 268 12.28 -15.18 -2.21
N ALA A 269 11.32 -15.08 -3.14
CA ALA A 269 10.59 -16.23 -3.63
C ALA A 269 10.17 -16.03 -5.09
N LYS A 270 10.79 -16.81 -5.97
CA LYS A 270 10.45 -16.86 -7.39
C LYS A 270 9.29 -17.83 -7.61
N ILE A 271 8.36 -17.50 -8.50
CA ILE A 271 7.33 -18.44 -8.96
C ILE A 271 7.50 -18.74 -10.45
N ASP A 272 7.44 -20.02 -10.80
CA ASP A 272 7.45 -20.48 -12.19
C ASP A 272 6.01 -20.61 -12.73
N GLY A 273 5.85 -20.72 -14.05
CA GLY A 273 4.54 -20.72 -14.69
C GLY A 273 3.65 -21.94 -14.35
N ASP A 274 4.21 -23.01 -13.80
CA ASP A 274 3.46 -24.18 -13.33
C ASP A 274 2.89 -24.02 -11.91
N GLY A 275 3.10 -22.86 -11.28
CA GLY A 275 2.66 -22.60 -9.91
C GLY A 275 3.66 -23.05 -8.84
N THR A 276 4.90 -23.40 -9.20
CA THR A 276 5.92 -23.78 -8.22
C THR A 276 6.69 -22.56 -7.72
N VAL A 277 6.62 -22.30 -6.42
CA VAL A 277 7.43 -21.30 -5.73
C VAL A 277 8.77 -21.93 -5.31
N THR A 278 9.88 -21.23 -5.57
CA THR A 278 11.23 -21.60 -5.14
C THR A 278 11.82 -20.50 -4.26
N ALA A 279 12.25 -20.87 -3.05
CA ALA A 279 12.93 -19.98 -2.12
C ALA A 279 14.26 -19.46 -2.67
N GLY A 280 14.48 -18.16 -2.55
CA GLY A 280 15.73 -17.48 -2.87
C GLY A 280 16.51 -17.10 -1.61
N ASP A 281 16.86 -15.82 -1.51
CA ASP A 281 17.58 -15.26 -0.36
C ASP A 281 16.60 -14.90 0.77
N ARG A 282 17.12 -14.57 1.96
CA ARG A 282 16.29 -14.18 3.11
C ARG A 282 15.38 -13.00 2.73
N GLY A 283 14.09 -13.14 2.97
CA GLY A 283 13.15 -12.06 2.74
C GLY A 283 11.71 -12.54 2.64
N GLU A 284 10.86 -11.65 2.13
CA GLU A 284 9.44 -11.90 1.98
C GLU A 284 9.00 -11.58 0.57
N ALA A 285 8.06 -12.37 0.06
CA ALA A 285 7.43 -12.16 -1.22
C ALA A 285 5.92 -12.37 -1.09
N PHE A 286 5.15 -11.65 -1.89
CA PHE A 286 3.77 -12.02 -2.17
C PHE A 286 3.71 -12.59 -3.57
N VAL A 287 3.33 -13.86 -3.61
CA VAL A 287 3.14 -14.62 -4.83
C VAL A 287 1.67 -14.51 -5.22
N MET A 288 1.41 -14.12 -6.46
CA MET A 288 0.07 -13.83 -6.96
C MET A 288 -0.30 -14.79 -8.08
N ALA A 289 -1.57 -15.17 -8.12
CA ALA A 289 -2.20 -15.81 -9.26
C ALA A 289 -3.26 -14.86 -9.83
N ARG A 290 -3.33 -14.78 -11.16
CA ARG A 290 -4.36 -14.05 -11.89
C ARG A 290 -5.14 -14.99 -12.79
N PHE A 291 -6.46 -14.96 -12.66
CA PHE A 291 -7.40 -15.68 -13.53
C PHE A 291 -8.62 -14.79 -13.79
N HIS A 292 -8.97 -14.59 -15.06
CA HIS A 292 -10.06 -13.68 -15.45
C HIS A 292 -9.83 -12.26 -14.88
N THR A 293 -10.78 -11.75 -14.09
CA THR A 293 -10.73 -10.45 -13.41
C THR A 293 -10.13 -10.52 -12.01
N PHE A 294 -9.80 -11.72 -11.52
CA PHE A 294 -9.33 -11.92 -10.15
C PHE A 294 -7.80 -11.98 -10.11
N THR A 295 -7.24 -11.28 -9.14
CA THR A 295 -5.84 -11.42 -8.73
C THR A 295 -5.85 -11.71 -7.24
N ILE A 296 -5.18 -12.78 -6.80
CA ILE A 296 -5.08 -13.15 -5.38
C ILE A 296 -3.61 -13.36 -5.06
N GLY A 297 -3.15 -12.77 -3.95
CA GLY A 297 -1.77 -12.90 -3.47
C GLY A 297 -1.71 -13.69 -2.16
N VAL A 298 -0.69 -14.53 -2.00
CA VAL A 298 -0.38 -15.29 -0.79
C VAL A 298 1.06 -14.99 -0.32
N PRO A 299 1.29 -14.82 1.00
CA PRO A 299 2.60 -14.49 1.54
C PRO A 299 3.55 -15.69 1.58
N PHE A 300 4.80 -15.43 1.22
CA PHE A 300 5.93 -16.35 1.32
C PHE A 300 7.07 -15.69 2.09
N ILE A 301 7.63 -16.42 3.07
CA ILE A 301 8.79 -16.01 3.84
C ILE A 301 9.92 -17.00 3.55
N THR A 302 11.09 -16.49 3.18
CA THR A 302 12.30 -17.31 3.03
C THR A 302 13.24 -16.97 4.17
N LEU A 303 13.58 -17.98 4.98
CA LEU A 303 14.55 -17.86 6.07
C LEU A 303 15.90 -18.45 5.66
N PRO A 304 17.02 -18.05 6.29
CA PRO A 304 18.28 -18.77 6.14
C PRO A 304 18.13 -20.23 6.61
N LYS A 305 18.72 -21.16 5.86
CA LYS A 305 18.61 -22.60 6.12
C LYS A 305 19.10 -22.97 7.52
N GLY A 306 18.27 -23.68 8.27
CA GLY A 306 18.61 -24.20 9.59
C GLY A 306 18.85 -23.11 10.65
N LEU A 307 18.34 -21.89 10.43
CA LEU A 307 18.51 -20.76 11.34
C LEU A 307 17.97 -21.11 12.74
N LYS A 308 18.86 -21.14 13.73
CA LYS A 308 18.47 -21.23 15.14
C LYS A 308 18.09 -19.85 15.64
N PHE A 309 16.87 -19.72 16.15
CA PHE A 309 16.32 -18.48 16.65
C PHE A 309 15.65 -18.71 18.00
N ALA A 310 16.03 -17.90 18.98
CA ALA A 310 15.40 -17.85 20.29
C ALA A 310 14.91 -16.42 20.48
N TRP A 311 13.60 -16.26 20.68
CA TRP A 311 12.98 -14.95 20.84
C TRP A 311 13.34 -14.35 22.20
N SER A 312 13.87 -13.14 22.22
CA SER A 312 14.32 -12.48 23.46
C SER A 312 13.18 -12.03 24.39
N ASN A 313 11.92 -12.09 23.94
CA ASN A 313 10.75 -11.54 24.62
C ASN A 313 10.93 -10.06 25.00
N PRO A 314 11.18 -9.17 24.01
CA PRO A 314 11.26 -7.74 24.26
C PRO A 314 9.95 -7.21 24.86
N PRO A 315 10.01 -6.17 25.72
CA PRO A 315 8.83 -5.62 26.38
C PRO A 315 7.82 -5.06 25.37
N GLU A 316 6.54 -5.11 25.71
CA GLU A 316 5.43 -4.58 24.91
C GLU A 316 4.71 -3.50 25.71
N THR A 317 4.52 -2.31 25.14
CA THR A 317 3.75 -1.23 25.77
C THR A 317 2.29 -1.28 25.36
N ASN A 318 2.02 -1.56 24.08
CA ASN A 318 0.65 -1.63 23.55
C ASN A 318 0.52 -2.63 22.40
N TYR A 319 -0.68 -2.69 21.80
CA TYR A 319 -1.02 -3.62 20.73
C TYR A 319 -0.13 -3.50 19.47
N ILE A 320 0.46 -2.33 19.21
CA ILE A 320 1.38 -2.14 18.09
C ILE A 320 2.62 -3.02 18.30
N ASP A 321 3.15 -3.02 19.52
CA ASP A 321 4.34 -3.80 19.84
C ASP A 321 4.06 -5.29 19.71
N THR A 322 2.94 -5.77 20.25
CA THR A 322 2.51 -7.17 20.11
C THR A 322 2.44 -7.60 18.64
N LEU A 323 1.78 -6.80 17.79
CA LEU A 323 1.59 -7.16 16.38
C LEU A 323 2.88 -7.06 15.56
N VAL A 324 3.75 -6.10 15.86
CA VAL A 324 5.07 -5.98 15.24
C VAL A 324 5.98 -7.12 15.70
N HIS A 325 5.97 -7.47 17.00
CA HIS A 325 6.73 -8.60 17.55
C HIS A 325 6.28 -9.93 16.95
N ASN A 326 4.97 -10.16 16.81
CA ASN A 326 4.46 -11.35 16.13
C ASN A 326 5.01 -11.48 14.71
N LYS A 327 5.07 -10.37 13.96
CA LYS A 327 5.67 -10.34 12.62
C LYS A 327 7.17 -10.64 12.67
N LEU A 328 7.93 -9.94 13.51
CA LEU A 328 9.38 -10.12 13.60
C LEU A 328 9.76 -11.54 14.07
N LYS A 329 8.97 -12.13 14.96
CA LYS A 329 9.12 -13.53 15.40
C LYS A 329 8.89 -14.52 14.27
N LYS A 330 7.90 -14.30 13.39
CA LYS A 330 7.70 -15.11 12.16
C LYS A 330 8.93 -14.99 11.23
N LEU A 331 9.56 -13.82 11.17
CA LEU A 331 10.73 -13.54 10.33
C LEU A 331 12.08 -13.92 10.96
N ARG A 332 12.11 -14.36 12.23
CA ARG A 332 13.33 -14.62 12.99
C ARG A 332 14.25 -13.40 13.08
N ILE A 333 13.66 -12.24 13.36
CA ILE A 333 14.34 -10.95 13.50
C ILE A 333 14.13 -10.47 14.93
N GLU A 334 15.21 -10.11 15.63
CA GLU A 334 15.15 -9.40 16.92
C GLU A 334 15.00 -7.89 16.68
N PRO A 335 14.06 -7.23 17.35
CA PRO A 335 13.97 -5.78 17.29
C PRO A 335 15.18 -5.13 17.96
N SER A 336 15.55 -3.95 17.49
CA SER A 336 16.51 -3.09 18.19
C SER A 336 15.92 -2.63 19.52
N GLY A 337 16.79 -2.43 20.51
CA GLY A 337 16.41 -1.90 21.82
C GLY A 337 15.84 -0.47 21.72
N VAL A 338 15.36 0.05 22.85
CA VAL A 338 14.80 1.40 22.94
C VAL A 338 15.90 2.46 22.79
N CYS A 339 15.60 3.58 22.14
CA CYS A 339 16.51 4.72 22.04
C CYS A 339 16.68 5.43 23.39
N ASP A 340 17.81 6.13 23.56
CA ASP A 340 18.03 6.98 24.71
C ASP A 340 17.08 8.19 24.75
N ASP A 341 17.03 8.85 25.90
CA ASP A 341 16.12 9.97 26.15
C ASP A 341 16.37 11.18 25.25
N ALA A 342 17.64 11.50 24.95
CA ALA A 342 17.97 12.61 24.09
C ALA A 342 17.49 12.37 22.64
N THR A 343 17.69 11.15 22.15
CA THR A 343 17.15 10.69 20.86
C THR A 343 15.63 10.74 20.84
N PHE A 344 14.97 10.23 21.89
CA PHE A 344 13.51 10.24 21.99
C PHE A 344 12.95 11.67 21.95
N VAL A 345 13.50 12.59 22.75
CA VAL A 345 13.05 13.99 22.80
C VAL A 345 13.20 14.66 21.45
N ARG A 346 14.36 14.52 20.79
CA ARG A 346 14.55 15.07 19.45
C ARG A 346 13.49 14.55 18.48
N ARG A 347 13.31 13.23 18.47
CA ARG A 347 12.44 12.53 17.53
C ARG A 347 10.99 12.96 17.68
N VAL A 348 10.49 12.97 18.91
CA VAL A 348 9.08 13.27 19.19
C VAL A 348 8.74 14.75 18.96
N TYR A 349 9.66 15.68 19.27
CA TYR A 349 9.47 17.11 18.96
C TYR A 349 9.41 17.36 17.44
N LEU A 350 10.34 16.78 16.69
CA LEU A 350 10.36 16.92 15.23
C LEU A 350 9.13 16.29 14.58
N ASP A 351 8.71 15.11 15.04
CA ASP A 351 7.59 14.41 14.45
C ASP A 351 6.22 15.00 14.84
N ILE A 352 6.00 15.33 16.10
CA ILE A 352 4.67 15.77 16.55
C ILE A 352 4.44 17.24 16.16
N ILE A 353 5.44 18.11 16.33
CA ILE A 353 5.25 19.57 16.20
C ILE A 353 6.17 20.25 15.17
N GLY A 354 7.07 19.51 14.53
CA GLY A 354 7.95 20.06 13.50
C GLY A 354 8.93 21.12 14.03
N ALA A 355 9.40 20.95 15.26
CA ALA A 355 10.34 21.86 15.92
C ALA A 355 11.37 21.07 16.75
N LEU A 356 12.41 21.73 17.24
CA LEU A 356 13.31 21.18 18.26
C LEU A 356 12.85 21.61 19.67
N PRO A 357 13.16 20.86 20.74
CA PRO A 357 12.96 21.35 22.09
C PRO A 357 13.80 22.61 22.34
N THR A 358 13.26 23.55 23.10
CA THR A 358 14.08 24.61 23.71
C THR A 358 15.08 24.00 24.71
N PRO A 359 16.21 24.67 24.99
CA PRO A 359 17.16 24.20 26.01
C PRO A 359 16.50 23.93 27.37
N GLU A 360 15.51 24.73 27.75
CA GLU A 360 14.75 24.60 28.99
C GLU A 360 13.83 23.36 28.97
N GLU A 361 13.11 23.13 27.87
CA GLU A 361 12.29 21.93 27.69
C GLU A 361 13.14 20.66 27.70
N TYR A 362 14.29 20.67 27.04
CA TYR A 362 15.26 19.58 27.06
C TYR A 362 15.76 19.32 28.48
N ALA A 363 16.24 20.36 29.18
CA ALA A 363 16.75 20.22 30.55
C ALA A 363 15.68 19.66 31.50
N ARG A 364 14.44 20.16 31.42
CA ARG A 364 13.29 19.69 32.20
C ARG A 364 13.02 18.19 31.96
N PHE A 365 13.08 17.73 30.71
CA PHE A 365 12.87 16.33 30.39
C PHE A 365 14.01 15.43 30.92
N MET A 366 15.26 15.88 30.75
CA MET A 366 16.44 15.08 31.14
C MET A 366 16.53 14.87 32.65
N VAL A 367 16.09 15.84 33.47
CA VAL A 367 16.07 15.70 34.94
C VAL A 367 14.83 14.97 35.49
N SER A 368 13.81 14.74 34.66
CA SER A 368 12.59 14.05 35.07
C SER A 368 12.85 12.57 35.36
N THR A 369 12.42 12.12 36.55
CA THR A 369 12.50 10.73 37.01
C THR A 369 11.17 9.99 36.94
N LEU A 370 10.13 10.61 36.36
CA LEU A 370 8.82 9.96 36.22
C LEU A 370 8.95 8.75 35.29
N PRO A 371 8.45 7.56 35.69
CA PRO A 371 8.45 6.38 34.82
C PRO A 371 7.68 6.60 33.51
N THR A 372 6.68 7.50 33.52
CA THR A 372 5.80 7.84 32.40
C THR A 372 6.18 9.15 31.69
N LYS A 373 7.42 9.65 31.87
CA LYS A 373 7.82 10.96 31.33
C LYS A 373 7.69 11.07 29.81
N ARG A 374 7.84 9.94 29.09
CA ARG A 374 7.73 9.90 27.62
C ARG A 374 6.28 10.06 27.18
N GLU A 375 5.36 9.38 27.84
CA GLU A 375 3.91 9.49 27.62
C GLU A 375 3.41 10.90 27.92
N HIS A 376 3.83 11.48 29.05
CA HIS A 376 3.48 12.86 29.39
C HIS A 376 4.00 13.87 28.36
N LEU A 377 5.22 13.68 27.85
CA LEU A 377 5.75 14.54 26.80
C LEU A 377 4.94 14.42 25.50
N VAL A 378 4.55 13.21 25.11
CA VAL A 378 3.68 13.01 23.94
C VAL A 378 2.35 13.74 24.12
N ASP A 379 1.72 13.60 25.29
CA ASP A 379 0.45 14.28 25.61
C ASP A 379 0.59 15.81 25.55
N GLU A 380 1.66 16.37 26.13
CA GLU A 380 1.97 17.80 26.07
C GLU A 380 2.11 18.30 24.62
N LEU A 381 2.85 17.57 23.79
CA LEU A 381 3.10 17.95 22.40
C LEU A 381 1.86 17.85 21.52
N LEU A 382 0.96 16.91 21.78
CA LEU A 382 -0.30 16.77 21.05
C LEU A 382 -1.26 17.94 21.26
N ASP A 383 -1.16 18.63 22.40
CA ASP A 383 -1.99 19.79 22.72
C ASP A 383 -1.41 21.12 22.29
N ARG A 384 -0.19 21.11 21.76
CA ARG A 384 0.43 22.31 21.18
C ARG A 384 -0.22 22.68 19.85
N LYS A 385 -0.38 23.99 19.60
CA LYS A 385 -0.86 24.52 18.32
C LYS A 385 0.00 24.05 17.13
N GLU A 386 1.28 23.83 17.37
CA GLU A 386 2.24 23.41 16.35
C GLU A 386 1.95 22.02 15.79
N PHE A 387 1.29 21.15 16.58
CA PHE A 387 0.77 19.88 16.10
C PHE A 387 -0.27 20.09 15.00
N ALA A 388 -1.24 20.96 15.25
CA ALA A 388 -2.27 21.28 14.27
C ALA A 388 -1.66 21.92 13.01
N GLU A 389 -0.72 22.86 13.16
CA GLU A 389 -0.04 23.49 12.01
C GLU A 389 0.69 22.46 11.13
N LEU A 390 1.37 21.48 11.71
CA LEU A 390 2.07 20.43 10.96
C LEU A 390 1.09 19.51 10.21
N TRP A 391 -0.02 19.14 10.84
CA TRP A 391 -1.01 18.26 10.21
C TRP A 391 -1.88 18.99 9.19
N VAL A 392 -2.14 20.28 9.36
CA VAL A 392 -2.77 21.12 8.33
C VAL A 392 -1.88 21.20 7.09
N LEU A 393 -0.56 21.36 7.23
CA LEU A 393 0.37 21.32 6.09
C LEU A 393 0.22 20.01 5.30
N LYS A 394 0.24 18.87 6.00
CA LYS A 394 0.15 17.53 5.39
C LYS A 394 -1.20 17.30 4.70
N TRP A 395 -2.30 17.69 5.33
CA TRP A 395 -3.62 17.59 4.72
C TRP A 395 -3.79 18.56 3.56
N ALA A 396 -3.22 19.76 3.64
CA ALA A 396 -3.23 20.73 2.55
C ALA A 396 -2.53 20.19 1.29
N GLU A 397 -1.50 19.35 1.44
CA GLU A 397 -0.84 18.65 0.33
C GLU A 397 -1.80 17.66 -0.35
N LEU A 398 -2.38 16.74 0.43
CA LEU A 398 -3.32 15.74 -0.09
C LEU A 398 -4.61 16.35 -0.66
N LEU A 399 -5.00 17.52 -0.16
CA LEU A 399 -6.19 18.27 -0.61
C LEU A 399 -5.88 19.32 -1.67
N GLN A 400 -4.64 19.36 -2.19
CA GLN A 400 -4.19 20.25 -3.25
C GLN A 400 -4.48 21.75 -2.98
N ILE A 401 -4.37 22.20 -1.72
CA ILE A 401 -4.70 23.58 -1.35
C ILE A 401 -3.66 24.54 -1.93
N ARG A 402 -4.06 25.26 -2.97
CA ARG A 402 -3.24 26.22 -3.71
C ARG A 402 -4.09 27.20 -4.51
N SER A 403 -3.57 28.39 -4.76
CA SER A 403 -4.19 29.33 -5.71
C SER A 403 -3.81 28.96 -7.15
N SER A 404 -4.65 29.34 -8.10
CA SER A 404 -4.45 29.11 -9.54
C SER A 404 -5.22 30.14 -10.36
N ASN A 405 -5.18 30.05 -11.69
CA ASN A 405 -6.01 30.87 -12.56
C ASN A 405 -7.53 30.69 -12.30
N ASP A 406 -7.93 29.53 -11.78
CA ASP A 406 -9.32 29.18 -11.50
C ASP A 406 -9.70 29.33 -10.01
N VAL A 407 -8.71 29.42 -9.12
CA VAL A 407 -8.90 29.52 -7.66
C VAL A 407 -8.19 30.77 -7.15
N SER A 408 -8.96 31.79 -6.80
CA SER A 408 -8.41 33.02 -6.24
C SER A 408 -7.68 32.78 -4.92
N TYR A 409 -6.70 33.63 -4.60
CA TYR A 409 -5.99 33.58 -3.33
C TYR A 409 -6.93 33.62 -2.11
N LYS A 410 -8.01 34.41 -2.18
CA LYS A 410 -9.03 34.49 -1.12
C LYS A 410 -9.74 33.14 -0.92
N ALA A 411 -10.17 32.49 -2.01
CA ALA A 411 -10.88 31.21 -1.95
C ALA A 411 -9.99 30.13 -1.31
N MET A 412 -8.74 30.05 -1.77
CA MET A 412 -7.72 29.16 -1.22
C MET A 412 -7.47 29.42 0.27
N LEU A 413 -7.32 30.69 0.68
CA LEU A 413 -7.05 31.02 2.08
C LEU A 413 -8.22 30.65 2.99
N LEU A 414 -9.47 30.85 2.55
CA LEU A 414 -10.65 30.43 3.29
C LEU A 414 -10.71 28.89 3.42
N TYR A 415 -10.33 28.17 2.36
CA TYR A 415 -10.28 26.70 2.38
C TYR A 415 -9.19 26.18 3.33
N TYR A 416 -8.00 26.80 3.31
CA TYR A 416 -6.93 26.52 4.28
C TYR A 416 -7.38 26.80 5.71
N GLY A 417 -8.03 27.95 5.95
CA GLY A 417 -8.55 28.33 7.27
C GLY A 417 -9.62 27.36 7.79
N TRP A 418 -10.51 26.88 6.92
CA TRP A 418 -11.46 25.82 7.26
C TRP A 418 -10.76 24.54 7.71
N LEU A 419 -9.75 24.07 6.97
CA LEU A 419 -8.99 22.87 7.35
C LEU A 419 -8.27 23.09 8.69
N GLN A 420 -7.67 24.27 8.87
CA GLN A 420 -7.01 24.64 10.11
C GLN A 420 -7.95 24.58 11.31
N GLU A 421 -9.18 25.08 11.17
CA GLU A 421 -10.21 25.01 12.21
C GLU A 421 -10.56 23.56 12.56
N LYS A 422 -10.78 22.69 11.56
CA LYS A 422 -11.14 21.28 11.80
C LYS A 422 -10.05 20.53 12.56
N ILE A 423 -8.79 20.69 12.14
CA ILE A 423 -7.66 20.00 12.78
C ILE A 423 -7.37 20.57 14.17
N ALA A 424 -7.39 21.90 14.34
CA ALA A 424 -7.12 22.54 15.64
C ALA A 424 -8.16 22.17 16.71
N ASN A 425 -9.43 22.01 16.31
CA ASN A 425 -10.52 21.61 17.22
C ASN A 425 -10.65 20.10 17.41
N ASN A 426 -9.71 19.29 16.87
CA ASN A 426 -9.76 17.83 16.87
C ASN A 426 -11.11 17.26 16.39
N VAL A 427 -11.68 17.88 15.34
CA VAL A 427 -12.91 17.36 14.73
C VAL A 427 -12.65 15.94 14.22
N PRO A 428 -13.51 14.95 14.53
CA PRO A 428 -13.36 13.59 14.04
C PRO A 428 -13.10 13.51 12.55
N THR A 429 -12.18 12.63 12.15
CA THR A 429 -11.73 12.60 10.75
C THR A 429 -12.82 12.19 9.77
N ASP A 430 -13.73 11.31 10.17
CA ASP A 430 -14.89 10.94 9.38
C ASP A 430 -15.88 12.11 9.19
N GLU A 431 -16.04 12.96 10.20
CA GLU A 431 -16.96 14.10 10.14
C GLU A 431 -16.51 15.16 9.14
N TRP A 432 -15.26 15.65 9.23
CA TRP A 432 -14.82 16.68 8.31
C TRP A 432 -14.63 16.16 6.87
N VAL A 433 -14.34 14.87 6.67
CA VAL A 433 -14.32 14.26 5.33
C VAL A 433 -15.73 14.20 4.73
N ARG A 434 -16.75 13.85 5.54
CA ARG A 434 -18.16 13.91 5.08
C ARG A 434 -18.58 15.33 4.72
N GLU A 435 -18.19 16.30 5.54
CA GLU A 435 -18.43 17.72 5.27
C GLU A 435 -17.74 18.17 3.97
N LEU A 436 -16.49 17.77 3.76
CA LEU A 436 -15.69 18.11 2.59
C LEU A 436 -16.32 17.60 1.28
N LEU A 437 -16.56 16.29 1.22
CA LEU A 437 -17.07 15.65 0.01
C LEU A 437 -18.55 15.98 -0.22
N GLY A 438 -19.34 16.15 0.84
CA GLY A 438 -20.74 16.57 0.77
C GLY A 438 -20.95 18.09 0.56
N ALA A 439 -19.87 18.87 0.44
CA ALA A 439 -19.95 20.33 0.47
C ALA A 439 -20.81 20.91 -0.67
N ASN A 440 -21.65 21.89 -0.32
CA ASN A 440 -22.53 22.61 -1.22
C ASN A 440 -22.57 24.10 -0.82
N GLY A 441 -22.76 25.00 -1.80
CA GLY A 441 -22.82 26.45 -1.58
C GLY A 441 -21.67 27.21 -2.25
N GLY A 442 -21.55 28.50 -1.90
CA GLY A 442 -20.52 29.40 -2.43
C GLY A 442 -19.13 29.10 -1.85
N THR A 443 -18.08 29.22 -2.67
CA THR A 443 -16.70 28.90 -2.28
C THR A 443 -16.11 29.86 -1.25
N PHE A 444 -16.76 30.99 -0.96
CA PHE A 444 -16.42 31.81 0.19
C PHE A 444 -17.25 31.48 1.43
N LYS A 445 -18.55 31.22 1.26
CA LYS A 445 -19.47 30.96 2.38
C LYS A 445 -19.31 29.55 2.96
N ASN A 446 -19.02 28.56 2.13
CA ASN A 446 -18.71 27.18 2.52
C ASN A 446 -17.35 26.79 1.91
N PRO A 447 -16.23 27.10 2.56
CA PRO A 447 -14.91 26.96 1.97
C PRO A 447 -14.52 25.53 1.58
N ALA A 448 -15.13 24.51 2.17
CA ALA A 448 -14.92 23.11 1.78
C ALA A 448 -15.26 22.84 0.31
N THR A 449 -16.19 23.62 -0.28
CA THR A 449 -16.54 23.50 -1.71
C THR A 449 -15.38 23.81 -2.67
N ASN A 450 -14.31 24.46 -2.20
CA ASN A 450 -13.10 24.71 -3.01
C ASN A 450 -12.42 23.41 -3.48
N TYR A 451 -12.63 22.28 -2.79
CA TYR A 451 -12.20 20.96 -3.26
C TYR A 451 -12.67 20.68 -4.69
N TYR A 452 -13.90 21.08 -5.02
CA TYR A 452 -14.49 20.92 -6.36
C TYR A 452 -14.22 22.11 -7.29
N GLN A 453 -13.59 23.18 -6.81
CA GLN A 453 -13.11 24.28 -7.66
C GLN A 453 -11.71 23.99 -8.22
N LEU A 454 -10.87 23.31 -7.44
CA LEU A 454 -9.49 22.96 -7.77
C LEU A 454 -9.39 21.98 -8.94
N GLU A 455 -10.19 20.90 -8.91
CA GLU A 455 -10.29 19.92 -9.99
C GLU A 455 -11.73 19.86 -10.52
N ARG A 456 -11.87 20.06 -11.83
CA ARG A 456 -13.17 20.13 -12.51
C ARG A 456 -13.45 18.89 -13.35
N ASP A 457 -12.42 18.12 -13.70
CA ASP A 457 -12.56 16.86 -14.41
C ASP A 457 -13.11 15.78 -13.46
N VAL A 458 -14.26 15.21 -13.84
CA VAL A 458 -14.98 14.19 -13.03
C VAL A 458 -14.11 12.96 -12.79
N LEU A 459 -13.36 12.53 -13.80
CA LEU A 459 -12.53 11.33 -13.71
C LEU A 459 -11.35 11.58 -12.76
N LYS A 460 -10.71 12.75 -12.85
CA LYS A 460 -9.65 13.12 -11.89
C LYS A 460 -10.17 13.30 -10.47
N VAL A 461 -11.36 13.89 -10.26
CA VAL A 461 -11.99 13.93 -8.93
C VAL A 461 -12.20 12.51 -8.38
N THR A 462 -12.68 11.61 -9.23
CA THR A 462 -12.88 10.19 -8.86
C THR A 462 -11.59 9.53 -8.39
N GLU A 463 -10.51 9.74 -9.14
CA GLU A 463 -9.19 9.22 -8.84
C GLU A 463 -8.62 9.82 -7.55
N ASN A 464 -8.72 11.15 -7.38
CA ASN A 464 -8.25 11.85 -6.20
C ASN A 464 -8.97 11.38 -4.93
N VAL A 465 -10.29 11.18 -4.98
CA VAL A 465 -11.05 10.66 -3.83
C VAL A 465 -10.62 9.24 -3.48
N ALA A 466 -10.43 8.38 -4.49
CA ALA A 466 -9.95 7.01 -4.24
C ALA A 466 -8.53 6.97 -3.66
N GLN A 467 -7.63 7.81 -4.19
CA GLN A 467 -6.23 7.85 -3.77
C GLN A 467 -6.07 8.46 -2.37
N VAL A 468 -6.68 9.61 -2.10
CA VAL A 468 -6.53 10.30 -0.80
C VAL A 468 -7.21 9.54 0.34
N PHE A 469 -8.44 9.07 0.14
CA PHE A 469 -9.25 8.55 1.24
C PHE A 469 -9.24 7.02 1.35
N MET A 470 -8.93 6.29 0.28
CA MET A 470 -8.81 4.82 0.31
C MET A 470 -7.40 4.31 0.00
N GLY A 471 -6.46 5.19 -0.36
CA GLY A 471 -5.08 4.82 -0.68
C GLY A 471 -4.96 4.11 -2.02
N MET A 472 -5.93 4.26 -2.93
CA MET A 472 -6.04 3.44 -4.13
C MET A 472 -5.77 4.22 -5.42
N ARG A 473 -4.83 3.72 -6.23
CA ARG A 473 -4.57 4.20 -7.59
C ARG A 473 -5.42 3.43 -8.60
N ILE A 474 -6.59 3.96 -8.93
CA ILE A 474 -7.54 3.31 -9.87
C ILE A 474 -7.40 3.77 -11.32
N GLN A 475 -6.45 4.67 -11.64
CA GLN A 475 -6.34 5.33 -12.95
C GLN A 475 -6.14 4.32 -14.09
N CYS A 476 -5.40 3.24 -13.87
CA CYS A 476 -5.22 2.21 -14.90
C CYS A 476 -6.56 1.56 -15.31
N ALA A 477 -7.54 1.52 -14.40
CA ALA A 477 -8.89 1.00 -14.65
C ALA A 477 -9.72 1.89 -15.59
N GLN A 478 -9.26 3.10 -15.92
CA GLN A 478 -9.95 4.01 -16.84
C GLN A 478 -10.00 3.46 -18.28
N CYS A 479 -8.95 2.76 -18.71
CA CYS A 479 -8.79 2.30 -20.11
C CYS A 479 -8.91 0.78 -20.29
N HIS A 480 -8.57 -0.01 -19.26
CA HIS A 480 -8.64 -1.47 -19.23
C HIS A 480 -8.74 -1.93 -17.77
N ASN A 481 -9.10 -3.19 -17.48
CA ASN A 481 -9.05 -3.67 -16.09
C ASN A 481 -7.63 -3.53 -15.49
N HIS A 482 -7.54 -3.21 -14.21
CA HIS A 482 -6.27 -2.92 -13.56
C HIS A 482 -5.32 -4.14 -13.67
N PRO A 483 -4.06 -3.94 -14.12
CA PRO A 483 -3.15 -5.04 -14.41
C PRO A 483 -2.60 -5.69 -13.13
N PHE A 484 -2.49 -4.91 -12.05
CA PHE A 484 -1.86 -5.31 -10.79
C PHE A 484 -2.79 -5.27 -9.58
N ASP A 485 -4.10 -5.15 -9.81
CA ASP A 485 -5.13 -5.03 -8.78
C ASP A 485 -6.47 -5.57 -9.31
N ARG A 486 -7.48 -5.66 -8.44
CA ARG A 486 -8.82 -6.19 -8.75
C ARG A 486 -9.75 -5.24 -9.49
N TRP A 487 -9.42 -3.96 -9.61
CA TRP A 487 -10.35 -2.95 -10.12
C TRP A 487 -10.63 -3.14 -11.60
N THR A 488 -11.90 -3.22 -11.96
CA THR A 488 -12.35 -3.30 -13.35
C THR A 488 -12.70 -1.92 -13.90
N MET A 489 -12.81 -1.82 -15.24
CA MET A 489 -13.35 -0.61 -15.86
C MET A 489 -14.77 -0.31 -15.35
N ASP A 490 -15.57 -1.35 -15.17
CA ASP A 490 -16.90 -1.25 -14.59
C ASP A 490 -16.87 -0.61 -13.21
N ASP A 491 -15.96 -1.03 -12.34
CA ASP A 491 -15.80 -0.44 -11.00
C ASP A 491 -15.39 1.02 -11.08
N TYR A 492 -14.43 1.37 -11.95
CA TYR A 492 -13.95 2.74 -12.13
C TYR A 492 -15.08 3.69 -12.55
N TYR A 493 -15.81 3.35 -13.62
CA TYR A 493 -16.85 4.24 -14.13
C TYR A 493 -18.13 4.23 -13.26
N SER A 494 -18.43 3.11 -12.59
CA SER A 494 -19.52 3.09 -11.59
C SER A 494 -19.17 3.95 -10.38
N PHE A 495 -17.90 3.98 -9.95
CA PHE A 495 -17.47 4.89 -8.88
C PHE A 495 -17.44 6.35 -9.36
N ALA A 496 -17.00 6.61 -10.59
CA ALA A 496 -17.03 7.96 -11.18
C ALA A 496 -18.44 8.55 -11.25
N SER A 497 -19.46 7.70 -11.36
CA SER A 497 -20.87 8.10 -11.41
C SER A 497 -21.35 8.82 -10.14
N PHE A 498 -20.63 8.75 -9.02
CA PHE A 498 -20.93 9.56 -7.84
C PHE A 498 -20.62 11.05 -8.03
N PHE A 499 -19.71 11.39 -8.94
CA PHE A 499 -19.18 12.75 -9.13
C PHE A 499 -19.72 13.44 -10.38
N THR A 500 -20.64 12.80 -11.13
CA THR A 500 -21.22 13.35 -12.36
C THR A 500 -22.23 14.46 -12.13
N GLN A 501 -22.75 14.62 -10.91
CA GLN A 501 -23.79 15.61 -10.56
C GLN A 501 -23.23 16.91 -9.96
N ILE A 502 -21.92 17.17 -10.11
CA ILE A 502 -21.28 18.35 -9.56
C ILE A 502 -21.53 19.56 -10.47
N GLY A 503 -22.56 20.33 -10.15
CA GLY A 503 -22.89 21.59 -10.78
C GLY A 503 -22.03 22.74 -10.24
N ARG A 504 -21.69 23.69 -11.12
CA ARG A 504 -20.94 24.91 -10.79
C ARG A 504 -21.60 26.09 -11.49
N LYS A 505 -21.77 27.20 -10.78
CA LYS A 505 -22.24 28.47 -11.36
C LYS A 505 -21.48 29.65 -10.76
N GLY A 506 -21.28 30.70 -11.54
CA GLY A 506 -20.67 31.94 -11.07
C GLY A 506 -21.58 32.72 -10.11
N THR A 507 -21.00 33.71 -9.46
CA THR A 507 -21.71 34.73 -8.66
C THR A 507 -21.37 36.13 -9.18
N ASP A 508 -21.92 37.17 -8.54
CA ASP A 508 -21.56 38.56 -8.85
C ASP A 508 -20.08 38.86 -8.56
N ASP A 509 -19.44 38.15 -7.62
CA ASP A 509 -17.99 38.14 -7.48
C ASP A 509 -17.40 37.07 -8.41
N ALA A 510 -16.67 37.52 -9.44
CA ALA A 510 -16.04 36.64 -10.43
C ALA A 510 -15.05 35.63 -9.83
N ARG A 511 -14.63 35.82 -8.57
CA ARG A 511 -13.71 34.92 -7.84
C ARG A 511 -14.43 33.82 -7.07
N GLU A 512 -15.75 33.91 -6.91
CA GLU A 512 -16.58 32.95 -6.17
C GLU A 512 -17.43 32.11 -7.13
N LEU A 513 -17.48 30.81 -6.85
CA LEU A 513 -18.37 29.86 -7.50
C LEU A 513 -19.33 29.27 -6.48
N VAL A 514 -20.53 28.92 -6.92
CA VAL A 514 -21.45 28.07 -6.17
C VAL A 514 -21.34 26.66 -6.70
N VAL A 515 -20.95 25.73 -5.83
CA VAL A 515 -21.00 24.28 -6.08
C VAL A 515 -22.33 23.75 -5.57
N PHE A 516 -23.04 22.99 -6.41
CA PHE A 516 -24.36 22.44 -6.07
C PHE A 516 -24.57 21.07 -6.72
N ASN A 517 -25.51 20.29 -6.19
CA ASN A 517 -26.00 19.09 -6.86
C ASN A 517 -26.87 19.48 -8.07
N SER A 518 -26.43 19.18 -9.29
CA SER A 518 -27.19 19.43 -10.51
C SER A 518 -28.44 18.56 -10.64
N GLY A 519 -28.52 17.45 -9.89
CA GLY A 519 -29.59 16.47 -9.98
C GLY A 519 -29.51 15.56 -11.22
N GLY A 520 -28.54 15.77 -12.11
CA GLY A 520 -28.42 15.05 -13.38
C GLY A 520 -26.97 14.88 -13.83
N GLY A 521 -26.69 13.77 -14.52
CA GLY A 521 -25.34 13.43 -15.00
C GLY A 521 -25.08 11.93 -14.93
N GLU A 522 -24.57 11.38 -16.03
CA GLU A 522 -24.21 9.96 -16.15
C GLU A 522 -22.84 9.85 -16.81
N VAL A 523 -22.16 8.74 -16.54
CA VAL A 523 -20.96 8.35 -17.29
C VAL A 523 -21.23 6.98 -17.91
N ASN A 524 -20.86 6.85 -19.18
CA ASN A 524 -21.06 5.63 -19.94
C ASN A 524 -19.78 4.82 -20.01
N HIS A 525 -19.90 3.49 -20.05
CA HIS A 525 -18.76 2.63 -20.28
C HIS A 525 -18.12 2.97 -21.65
N PRO A 526 -16.80 3.19 -21.74
CA PRO A 526 -16.18 3.67 -22.97
C PRO A 526 -16.22 2.64 -24.10
N VAL A 527 -16.27 1.34 -23.78
CA VAL A 527 -16.41 0.23 -24.75
C VAL A 527 -17.89 0.01 -25.14
N HIS A 528 -18.73 -0.47 -24.22
CA HIS A 528 -20.11 -0.86 -24.51
C HIS A 528 -21.13 0.29 -24.58
N LYS A 529 -20.74 1.53 -24.27
CA LYS A 529 -21.57 2.75 -24.30
C LYS A 529 -22.82 2.73 -23.40
N ARG A 530 -23.01 1.71 -22.57
CA ARG A 530 -24.08 1.63 -21.56
C ARG A 530 -23.83 2.61 -20.40
N PRO A 531 -24.89 3.15 -19.78
CA PRO A 531 -24.78 3.90 -18.52
C PRO A 531 -24.18 3.05 -17.41
N MET A 532 -23.34 3.69 -16.59
CA MET A 532 -22.78 3.07 -15.39
C MET A 532 -23.53 3.59 -14.17
N PRO A 533 -24.28 2.74 -13.44
CA PRO A 533 -24.95 3.17 -12.23
C PRO A 533 -23.92 3.39 -11.09
N PRO A 534 -24.16 4.34 -10.16
CA PRO A 534 -23.27 4.55 -9.02
C PRO A 534 -23.08 3.27 -8.19
N LYS A 535 -21.82 2.85 -7.99
CA LYS A 535 -21.46 1.67 -7.21
C LYS A 535 -20.22 1.94 -6.40
N PHE A 536 -20.24 1.61 -5.11
CA PHE A 536 -19.06 1.74 -4.25
C PHE A 536 -17.94 0.80 -4.73
N LEU A 537 -16.68 1.22 -4.56
CA LEU A 537 -15.55 0.34 -4.87
C LEU A 537 -15.57 -0.89 -3.95
N GLY A 538 -15.60 -2.07 -4.57
CA GLY A 538 -15.75 -3.36 -3.87
C GLY A 538 -17.19 -3.73 -3.53
N GLY A 539 -18.18 -2.90 -3.88
CA GLY A 539 -19.60 -3.21 -3.75
C GLY A 539 -20.11 -4.16 -4.83
N THR A 540 -21.07 -5.01 -4.47
CA THR A 540 -21.68 -6.01 -5.38
C THR A 540 -22.93 -5.50 -6.10
N ALA A 541 -23.53 -4.40 -5.64
CA ALA A 541 -24.74 -3.82 -6.20
C ALA A 541 -24.67 -2.29 -6.24
N ALA A 542 -25.49 -1.69 -7.10
CA ALA A 542 -25.60 -0.23 -7.20
C ALA A 542 -26.02 0.40 -5.87
N ALA A 543 -25.49 1.58 -5.58
CA ALA A 543 -25.84 2.34 -4.39
C ALA A 543 -27.20 3.03 -4.56
N ASP A 544 -27.97 3.12 -3.46
CA ASP A 544 -29.21 3.88 -3.44
C ASP A 544 -28.93 5.40 -3.40
N VAL A 545 -29.09 6.03 -4.56
CA VAL A 545 -28.88 7.46 -4.78
C VAL A 545 -30.17 8.22 -5.14
N ALA A 546 -31.33 7.56 -5.11
CA ALA A 546 -32.59 8.16 -5.54
C ALA A 546 -32.95 9.37 -4.66
N GLY A 547 -33.11 10.54 -5.28
CA GLY A 547 -33.43 11.80 -4.58
C GLY A 547 -32.32 12.33 -3.66
N LYS A 548 -31.11 11.78 -3.71
CA LYS A 548 -29.98 12.13 -2.83
C LYS A 548 -28.85 12.79 -3.61
N ASP A 549 -28.05 13.63 -2.95
CA ASP A 549 -26.76 14.06 -3.49
C ASP A 549 -25.79 12.86 -3.47
N ARG A 550 -25.38 12.41 -4.65
CA ARG A 550 -24.48 11.27 -4.82
C ARG A 550 -23.17 11.44 -4.07
N ARG A 551 -22.68 12.67 -3.91
CA ARG A 551 -21.46 12.95 -3.13
C ARG A 551 -21.66 12.67 -1.65
N VAL A 552 -22.82 13.05 -1.09
CA VAL A 552 -23.16 12.77 0.31
C VAL A 552 -23.26 11.27 0.54
N VAL A 553 -23.84 10.52 -0.41
CA VAL A 553 -23.93 9.06 -0.35
C VAL A 553 -22.55 8.40 -0.29
N VAL A 554 -21.64 8.75 -1.21
CA VAL A 554 -20.28 8.18 -1.21
C VAL A 554 -19.46 8.64 -0.02
N ALA A 555 -19.60 9.90 0.42
CA ALA A 555 -18.91 10.41 1.60
C ALA A 555 -19.34 9.69 2.88
N THR A 556 -20.65 9.42 3.02
CA THR A 556 -21.20 8.67 4.15
C THR A 556 -20.68 7.24 4.16
N TRP A 557 -20.63 6.57 3.00
CA TRP A 557 -20.05 5.23 2.90
C TRP A 557 -18.55 5.22 3.21
N LEU A 558 -17.76 6.13 2.61
CA LEU A 558 -16.32 6.24 2.86
C LEU A 558 -16.02 6.33 4.36
N ALA A 559 -16.74 7.22 5.05
CA ALA A 559 -16.53 7.53 6.45
C ALA A 559 -17.35 6.64 7.40
N SER A 560 -17.71 5.42 6.97
CA SER A 560 -18.46 4.44 7.76
C SER A 560 -17.58 3.27 8.21
N ALA A 561 -18.04 2.54 9.23
CA ALA A 561 -17.40 1.31 9.68
C ALA A 561 -17.47 0.16 8.65
N ASP A 562 -18.38 0.26 7.67
CA ASP A 562 -18.56 -0.73 6.60
C ASP A 562 -17.52 -0.60 5.48
N ASN A 563 -16.82 0.54 5.41
CA ASN A 563 -15.75 0.74 4.44
C ASN A 563 -14.44 0.10 4.93
N PRO A 564 -13.90 -0.92 4.23
CA PRO A 564 -12.72 -1.65 4.70
C PRO A 564 -11.39 -0.91 4.43
N TYR A 565 -11.42 0.24 3.77
CA TYR A 565 -10.24 0.94 3.27
C TYR A 565 -9.96 2.24 4.03
N PHE A 566 -10.99 3.03 4.34
CA PHE A 566 -10.88 4.40 4.83
C PHE A 566 -10.04 4.49 6.12
N ALA A 567 -10.46 3.81 7.19
CA ALA A 567 -9.75 3.85 8.46
C ALA A 567 -8.31 3.29 8.34
N LYS A 568 -8.11 2.23 7.54
CA LYS A 568 -6.78 1.63 7.32
C LYS A 568 -5.85 2.57 6.58
N ASN A 569 -6.32 3.18 5.49
CA ASN A 569 -5.55 4.13 4.71
C ASN A 569 -5.15 5.34 5.54
N LEU A 570 -6.10 5.94 6.26
CA LEU A 570 -5.81 7.06 7.16
C LEU A 570 -4.77 6.68 8.22
N SER A 571 -4.91 5.51 8.84
CA SER A 571 -3.90 4.99 9.77
C SER A 571 -2.54 4.76 9.11
N ASN A 572 -2.50 4.32 7.86
CA ASN A 572 -1.26 4.12 7.10
C ASN A 572 -0.56 5.45 6.76
N ILE A 573 -1.31 6.51 6.44
CA ILE A 573 -0.78 7.88 6.25
C ILE A 573 -0.15 8.38 7.54
N VAL A 574 -0.84 8.19 8.69
CA VAL A 574 -0.32 8.58 10.01
C VAL A 574 0.94 7.80 10.35
N TRP A 575 0.91 6.47 10.17
CA TRP A 575 2.06 5.60 10.36
C TRP A 575 3.26 6.04 9.49
N GLY A 576 3.01 6.28 8.20
CA GLY A 576 4.03 6.70 7.25
C GLY A 576 4.72 8.01 7.65
N HIS A 577 4.04 8.92 8.33
CA HIS A 577 4.67 10.11 8.90
C HIS A 577 5.73 9.75 9.94
N PHE A 578 5.37 8.95 10.95
CA PHE A 578 6.24 8.64 12.09
C PHE A 578 7.37 7.66 11.75
N PHE A 579 7.16 6.78 10.77
CA PHE A 579 8.16 5.79 10.36
C PHE A 579 8.86 6.12 9.04
N GLY A 580 8.43 7.15 8.31
CA GLY A 580 8.97 7.53 7.00
C GLY A 580 8.61 6.54 5.89
N GLN A 581 7.90 5.48 6.24
CA GLN A 581 7.41 4.44 5.35
C GLN A 581 6.09 3.90 5.91
N GLY A 582 5.09 3.71 5.07
CA GLY A 582 3.83 3.08 5.47
C GLY A 582 3.96 1.57 5.69
N ILE A 583 2.99 0.99 6.40
CA ILE A 583 2.82 -0.48 6.47
C ILE A 583 2.54 -1.01 5.06
N ILE A 584 1.75 -0.27 4.28
CA ILE A 584 1.76 -0.33 2.81
C ILE A 584 2.59 0.86 2.32
N ASN A 585 3.57 0.59 1.47
CA ASN A 585 4.45 1.59 0.91
C ASN A 585 4.48 1.49 -0.62
N GLU A 586 4.19 2.53 -1.40
CA GLU A 586 3.81 3.89 -1.02
C GLU A 586 2.45 3.96 -0.31
N ILE A 587 2.22 5.01 0.50
CA ILE A 587 1.05 5.11 1.38
C ILE A 587 -0.29 5.22 0.64
N ASP A 588 -0.25 5.72 -0.60
CA ASP A 588 -1.39 5.99 -1.47
C ASP A 588 -1.49 4.97 -2.63
N ASP A 589 -0.81 3.82 -2.52
CA ASP A 589 -0.71 2.80 -3.56
C ASP A 589 -1.05 1.38 -3.03
N VAL A 590 -2.23 1.29 -2.40
CA VAL A 590 -2.85 0.08 -1.89
C VAL A 590 -3.40 -0.73 -3.05
N ARG A 591 -2.74 -1.87 -3.33
CA ARG A 591 -3.13 -2.83 -4.36
C ARG A 591 -2.74 -4.24 -3.94
N ILE A 592 -3.34 -5.26 -4.56
CA ILE A 592 -3.05 -6.67 -4.25
C ILE A 592 -1.56 -7.02 -4.43
N SER A 593 -0.91 -6.40 -5.42
CA SER A 593 0.53 -6.56 -5.68
C SER A 593 1.47 -5.73 -4.77
N ASN A 594 0.90 -4.84 -3.95
CA ASN A 594 1.59 -4.08 -2.92
C ASN A 594 0.86 -4.21 -1.58
N PRO A 595 0.88 -5.41 -1.00
CA PRO A 595 0.17 -5.71 0.24
C PRO A 595 0.89 -5.10 1.45
N ALA A 596 0.23 -5.06 2.60
CA ALA A 596 0.82 -4.62 3.86
C ALA A 596 2.02 -5.49 4.28
N SER A 597 3.08 -4.88 4.82
CA SER A 597 4.16 -5.63 5.48
C SER A 597 3.65 -6.40 6.70
N ASN A 598 2.68 -5.81 7.39
CA ASN A 598 1.97 -6.41 8.51
C ASN A 598 0.46 -6.12 8.42
N GLN A 599 -0.29 -7.03 7.79
CA GLN A 599 -1.74 -6.88 7.60
C GLN A 599 -2.50 -6.85 8.93
N GLU A 600 -2.10 -7.69 9.89
CA GLU A 600 -2.73 -7.76 11.22
C GLU A 600 -2.62 -6.42 11.95
N LEU A 601 -1.45 -5.77 11.89
CA LEU A 601 -1.23 -4.43 12.43
C LEU A 601 -2.11 -3.37 11.76
N LEU A 602 -2.13 -3.35 10.42
CA LEU A 602 -2.92 -2.38 9.67
C LEU A 602 -4.43 -2.53 9.94
N ASP A 603 -4.91 -3.76 10.07
CA ASP A 603 -6.29 -4.08 10.38
C ASP A 603 -6.67 -3.63 11.80
N GLU A 604 -5.82 -3.90 12.79
CA GLU A 604 -6.08 -3.46 14.17
C GLU A 604 -5.99 -1.94 14.30
N LEU A 605 -5.05 -1.26 13.63
CA LEU A 605 -4.99 0.21 13.58
C LEU A 605 -6.28 0.81 12.98
N GLY A 606 -6.77 0.26 11.87
CA GLY A 606 -8.03 0.70 11.26
C GLY A 606 -9.22 0.49 12.20
N LYS A 607 -9.31 -0.68 12.82
CA LYS A 607 -10.37 -1.01 13.80
C LYS A 607 -10.34 -0.09 15.02
N ARG A 608 -9.15 0.18 15.57
CA ARG A 608 -8.95 1.09 16.71
C ARG A 608 -9.34 2.51 16.33
N PHE A 609 -8.93 2.98 15.17
CA PHE A 609 -9.25 4.33 14.71
C PHE A 609 -10.76 4.52 14.53
N THR A 610 -11.46 3.55 13.93
CA THR A 610 -12.94 3.54 13.91
C THR A 610 -13.53 3.50 15.31
N GLY A 611 -13.00 2.66 16.21
CA GLY A 611 -13.45 2.56 17.60
C GLY A 611 -13.21 3.83 18.43
N TYR A 612 -12.20 4.62 18.08
CA TYR A 612 -11.93 5.94 18.64
C TYR A 612 -12.83 7.03 18.06
N LYS A 613 -13.78 6.67 17.20
CA LYS A 613 -14.60 7.62 16.42
C LYS A 613 -13.71 8.58 15.65
N TYR A 614 -12.65 8.05 15.03
CA TYR A 614 -11.73 8.80 14.20
C TYR A 614 -11.02 9.97 14.92
N ASP A 615 -10.81 9.85 16.24
CA ASP A 615 -9.96 10.77 17.02
C ASP A 615 -8.50 10.63 16.58
N PHE A 616 -8.04 11.66 15.89
CA PHE A 616 -6.74 11.70 15.25
C PHE A 616 -5.59 11.72 16.27
N LYS A 617 -5.70 12.53 17.31
CA LYS A 617 -4.67 12.65 18.36
C LYS A 617 -4.49 11.33 19.10
N LYS A 618 -5.57 10.59 19.35
CA LYS A 618 -5.49 9.29 20.04
C LYS A 618 -4.70 8.24 19.24
N LEU A 619 -4.89 8.19 17.93
CA LEU A 619 -4.09 7.33 17.05
C LEU A 619 -2.60 7.70 17.07
N VAL A 620 -2.29 9.01 16.99
CA VAL A 620 -0.90 9.48 17.09
C VAL A 620 -0.28 9.08 18.43
N ARG A 621 -1.03 9.24 19.52
CA ARG A 621 -0.57 8.88 20.87
C ARG A 621 -0.21 7.40 20.97
N ASP A 622 -1.05 6.49 20.47
CA ASP A 622 -0.79 5.05 20.46
C ASP A 622 0.52 4.73 19.72
N ILE A 623 0.75 5.37 18.57
CA ILE A 623 1.98 5.18 17.78
C ILE A 623 3.20 5.68 18.56
N CYS A 624 3.20 6.94 19.02
CA CYS A 624 4.36 7.57 19.65
C CYS A 624 4.73 6.97 21.02
N THR A 625 3.79 6.29 21.69
CA THR A 625 4.05 5.61 22.98
C THR A 625 4.43 4.14 22.83
N SER A 626 4.34 3.55 21.63
CA SER A 626 4.78 2.17 21.38
C SER A 626 6.30 2.02 21.54
N GLN A 627 6.76 0.83 21.96
CA GLN A 627 8.19 0.49 21.91
C GLN A 627 8.71 0.53 20.47
N THR A 628 7.88 0.13 19.50
CA THR A 628 8.19 0.13 18.07
C THR A 628 8.62 1.51 17.57
N TYR A 629 7.88 2.56 17.91
CA TYR A 629 8.28 3.93 17.56
C TYR A 629 9.54 4.38 18.31
N GLN A 630 9.75 3.89 19.53
CA GLN A 630 10.89 4.26 20.37
C GLN A 630 12.15 3.43 20.13
N ARG A 631 12.18 2.55 19.11
CA ARG A 631 13.37 1.74 18.81
C ARG A 631 14.57 2.60 18.43
N SER A 632 15.75 2.14 18.81
CA SER A 632 17.04 2.66 18.39
C SER A 632 17.24 2.42 16.89
N THR A 633 17.97 3.33 16.24
CA THR A 633 18.40 3.18 14.84
C THR A 633 19.51 2.15 14.67
N GLN A 634 20.20 1.81 15.77
CA GLN A 634 21.29 0.86 15.73
C GLN A 634 20.75 -0.56 15.47
N PRO A 635 21.18 -1.22 14.38
CA PRO A 635 20.71 -2.56 14.08
C PRO A 635 21.27 -3.60 15.04
N THR A 636 20.48 -4.65 15.25
CA THR A 636 20.99 -5.94 15.73
C THR A 636 21.51 -6.76 14.55
N LYS A 637 22.29 -7.80 14.83
CA LYS A 637 22.79 -8.72 13.79
C LYS A 637 21.67 -9.34 12.93
N THR A 638 20.48 -9.51 13.50
CA THR A 638 19.36 -10.18 12.80
C THR A 638 18.47 -9.22 12.01
N ASN A 639 18.57 -7.91 12.26
CA ASN A 639 17.70 -6.91 11.64
C ASN A 639 18.45 -5.91 10.72
N GLU A 640 19.76 -6.09 10.53
CA GLU A 640 20.59 -5.22 9.70
C GLU A 640 20.03 -5.03 8.27
N SER A 641 19.52 -6.11 7.68
CA SER A 641 18.89 -6.12 6.36
C SER A 641 17.39 -5.83 6.37
N ASP A 642 16.77 -5.61 7.53
CA ASP A 642 15.36 -5.22 7.59
C ASP A 642 15.19 -3.77 7.17
N THR A 643 14.28 -3.55 6.23
CA THR A 643 13.95 -2.25 5.66
C THR A 643 12.44 -1.97 5.67
N ARG A 644 11.62 -2.90 6.17
CA ARG A 644 10.16 -2.85 5.99
C ARG A 644 9.34 -3.29 7.21
N ASN A 645 9.92 -4.08 8.11
CA ASN A 645 9.19 -4.68 9.23
C ASN A 645 9.32 -3.89 10.53
N PHE A 646 9.85 -2.68 10.43
CA PHE A 646 10.00 -1.74 11.54
C PHE A 646 10.88 -2.28 12.68
N ALA A 647 11.81 -3.21 12.40
CA ALA A 647 12.63 -3.85 13.42
C ALA A 647 13.58 -2.88 14.16
N ARG A 648 13.79 -1.67 13.64
CA ARG A 648 14.63 -0.61 14.22
C ARG A 648 14.01 0.77 13.94
N GLY A 649 14.48 1.78 14.65
CA GLY A 649 14.13 3.17 14.37
C GLY A 649 14.64 3.59 12.98
N PRO A 650 13.85 4.31 12.18
CA PRO A 650 14.26 4.76 10.86
C PRO A 650 15.06 6.08 10.95
N ILE A 651 16.15 6.16 10.18
CA ILE A 651 16.83 7.44 9.92
C ILE A 651 16.08 8.14 8.80
N ARG A 652 15.42 9.24 9.12
CA ARG A 652 14.54 9.97 8.20
C ARG A 652 15.07 11.36 7.95
N ARG A 653 14.99 11.79 6.70
CA ARG A 653 15.30 13.16 6.38
C ARG A 653 14.22 14.10 6.93
N ILE A 654 14.65 15.24 7.47
CA ILE A 654 13.73 16.32 7.83
C ILE A 654 13.25 17.04 6.55
N ARG A 655 11.93 17.19 6.41
CA ARG A 655 11.27 17.82 5.26
C ARG A 655 11.62 19.32 5.12
N ALA A 656 11.44 19.87 3.92
CA ALA A 656 11.84 21.24 3.57
C ALA A 656 11.37 22.32 4.55
N GLU A 657 10.08 22.32 4.88
CA GLU A 657 9.46 23.32 5.75
C GLU A 657 10.02 23.23 7.17
N THR A 658 9.99 22.03 7.75
CA THR A 658 10.55 21.76 9.08
C THR A 658 12.04 22.08 9.13
N MET A 659 12.82 21.76 8.09
CA MET A 659 14.24 22.07 8.04
C MET A 659 14.50 23.59 8.09
N LEU A 660 13.77 24.37 7.29
CA LEU A 660 13.89 25.82 7.31
C LEU A 660 13.48 26.41 8.67
N ASP A 661 12.44 25.85 9.27
CA ASP A 661 11.92 26.26 10.57
C ASP A 661 12.91 25.97 11.69
N ILE A 662 13.50 24.77 11.75
CA ILE A 662 14.52 24.45 12.77
C ILE A 662 15.80 25.25 12.56
N ILE A 663 16.25 25.50 11.32
CA ILE A 663 17.38 26.39 11.05
C ILE A 663 17.11 27.80 11.62
N THR A 664 15.89 28.28 11.46
CA THR A 664 15.46 29.60 11.94
C THR A 664 15.34 29.63 13.46
N GLN A 665 14.80 28.56 14.05
CA GLN A 665 14.68 28.37 15.50
C GLN A 665 16.07 28.36 16.17
N VAL A 666 16.99 27.53 15.68
CA VAL A 666 18.31 27.39 16.33
C VAL A 666 19.14 28.65 16.17
N THR A 667 18.97 29.40 15.08
CA THR A 667 19.69 30.67 14.87
C THR A 667 19.03 31.88 15.51
N ASP A 668 17.85 31.76 16.13
CA ASP A 668 17.10 32.90 16.68
C ASP A 668 16.84 34.00 15.62
N THR A 669 16.51 33.56 14.39
CA THR A 669 16.17 34.44 13.28
C THR A 669 14.67 34.39 12.97
N LYS A 670 14.21 35.21 12.01
CA LYS A 670 12.80 35.25 11.59
C LYS A 670 12.69 35.00 10.09
N ASN A 671 11.70 34.22 9.69
CA ASN A 671 11.34 34.06 8.28
C ASN A 671 10.25 35.07 7.89
N LYS A 672 10.19 35.39 6.60
CA LYS A 672 9.10 36.15 6.01
C LYS A 672 8.62 35.42 4.77
N PHE A 673 7.32 35.14 4.73
CA PHE A 673 6.65 34.53 3.58
C PHE A 673 5.56 35.47 3.07
N GLN A 674 5.20 35.32 1.81
CA GLN A 674 4.09 36.06 1.22
C GLN A 674 2.79 35.77 1.98
N GLY A 675 2.04 36.82 2.33
CA GLY A 675 0.78 36.69 3.05
C GLY A 675 0.87 36.36 4.55
N LEU A 676 2.07 36.10 5.09
CA LEU A 676 2.26 35.77 6.51
C LEU A 676 3.08 36.84 7.26
N PRO A 677 2.88 37.02 8.57
CA PRO A 677 3.65 37.99 9.36
C PRO A 677 5.14 37.62 9.46
N LEU A 678 5.98 38.59 9.81
CA LEU A 678 7.40 38.33 10.09
C LEU A 678 7.52 37.39 11.30
N GLY A 679 8.31 36.33 11.15
CA GLY A 679 8.47 35.27 12.16
C GLY A 679 7.52 34.08 11.98
N ALA A 680 6.70 34.06 10.92
CA ALA A 680 5.90 32.89 10.59
C ALA A 680 6.78 31.68 10.22
N ARG A 681 6.27 30.48 10.53
CA ARG A 681 6.89 29.19 10.18
C ARG A 681 6.56 28.81 8.73
N ALA A 682 7.46 28.09 8.07
CA ALA A 682 7.26 27.55 6.73
C ALA A 682 6.10 26.55 6.69
N VAL A 683 5.87 25.80 7.78
CA VAL A 683 4.70 24.90 7.88
C VAL A 683 3.36 25.63 7.84
N GLN A 684 3.33 26.94 8.12
CA GLN A 684 2.13 27.78 8.05
C GLN A 684 1.84 28.33 6.65
N ILE A 685 2.68 28.03 5.63
CA ILE A 685 2.45 28.49 4.26
C ILE A 685 1.18 27.82 3.71
N ALA A 686 0.13 28.64 3.59
CA ALA A 686 -1.19 28.22 3.14
C ALA A 686 -1.22 27.82 1.66
N ASP A 687 -0.52 28.56 0.80
CA ASP A 687 -0.58 28.37 -0.65
C ASP A 687 0.51 27.40 -1.15
N GLY A 688 0.13 26.35 -1.87
CA GLY A 688 1.08 25.47 -2.56
C GLY A 688 2.00 26.22 -3.54
N GLY A 689 1.52 27.33 -4.15
CA GLY A 689 2.30 28.14 -5.10
C GLY A 689 3.36 29.05 -4.47
N VAL A 690 3.34 29.26 -3.15
CA VAL A 690 4.34 30.09 -2.46
C VAL A 690 5.54 29.24 -2.07
N SER A 691 6.72 29.61 -2.56
CA SER A 691 7.99 28.94 -2.25
C SER A 691 9.15 29.94 -2.13
N THR A 692 10.29 29.45 -1.67
CA THR A 692 11.59 30.14 -1.69
C THR A 692 12.61 29.24 -2.37
N TYR A 693 13.79 29.77 -2.73
CA TYR A 693 14.86 28.93 -3.27
C TYR A 693 15.17 27.74 -2.34
N PHE A 694 15.25 27.99 -1.03
CA PHE A 694 15.46 26.92 -0.04
C PHE A 694 14.36 25.84 -0.11
N LEU A 695 13.09 26.24 -0.05
CA LEU A 695 11.97 25.28 -0.03
C LEU A 695 11.91 24.44 -1.31
N THR A 696 12.14 25.07 -2.46
CA THR A 696 12.21 24.38 -3.76
C THR A 696 13.38 23.40 -3.81
N THR A 697 14.59 23.83 -3.41
CA THR A 697 15.79 22.96 -3.40
C THR A 697 15.61 21.77 -2.45
N PHE A 698 14.90 21.94 -1.34
CA PHE A 698 14.64 20.89 -0.36
C PHE A 698 13.40 20.03 -0.65
N GLY A 699 12.74 20.21 -1.80
CA GLY A 699 11.71 19.29 -2.26
C GLY A 699 10.29 19.56 -1.74
N ARG A 700 9.97 20.81 -1.37
CA ARG A 700 8.59 21.21 -1.03
C ARG A 700 7.66 20.99 -2.24
N PRO A 701 6.46 20.39 -2.06
CA PRO A 701 5.49 20.21 -3.15
C PRO A 701 4.84 21.54 -3.57
N THR A 702 4.39 21.62 -4.83
CA THR A 702 3.57 22.74 -5.34
C THR A 702 2.07 22.51 -5.09
N ARG A 703 1.72 21.30 -4.63
CA ARG A 703 0.37 20.77 -4.40
C ARG A 703 -0.43 20.66 -5.71
N GLU A 704 0.26 20.25 -6.78
CA GLU A 704 -0.34 20.02 -8.10
C GLU A 704 -1.11 18.72 -8.21
N THR A 705 -0.72 17.73 -7.44
CA THR A 705 -1.29 16.39 -7.47
C THR A 705 -1.59 15.94 -6.04
N VAL A 706 -2.40 14.89 -5.91
CA VAL A 706 -2.60 14.22 -4.62
C VAL A 706 -1.51 13.18 -4.31
N CYS A 707 -0.52 13.02 -5.20
CA CYS A 707 0.48 11.97 -5.08
C CYS A 707 1.37 12.20 -3.85
N SER A 708 1.56 11.16 -3.02
CA SER A 708 2.55 11.25 -1.95
C SER A 708 3.97 11.49 -2.47
N CYS A 709 4.23 11.11 -3.72
CA CYS A 709 5.50 11.29 -4.43
C CYS A 709 5.85 12.75 -4.78
N GLU A 710 4.92 13.70 -4.63
CA GLU A 710 5.21 15.12 -4.92
C GLU A 710 6.15 15.73 -3.88
N VAL A 711 6.11 15.23 -2.63
CA VAL A 711 7.06 15.59 -1.57
C VAL A 711 8.34 14.80 -1.79
N ARG A 712 9.45 15.50 -2.10
CA ARG A 712 10.74 14.85 -2.37
C ARG A 712 11.61 14.85 -1.13
N LEU A 713 11.97 13.66 -0.66
CA LEU A 713 12.81 13.48 0.52
C LEU A 713 14.19 12.92 0.18
N GLU A 714 14.44 12.56 -1.07
CA GLU A 714 15.71 12.01 -1.53
C GLU A 714 16.85 13.06 -1.38
N PRO A 715 18.01 12.67 -0.85
CA PRO A 715 19.17 13.54 -0.77
C PRO A 715 19.69 13.92 -2.15
N THR A 716 20.00 15.21 -2.34
CA THR A 716 20.63 15.74 -3.55
C THR A 716 21.87 16.55 -3.22
N LEU A 717 22.82 16.59 -4.16
CA LEU A 717 24.04 17.40 -4.01
C LEU A 717 23.71 18.88 -3.81
N SER A 718 22.70 19.40 -4.52
CA SER A 718 22.27 20.81 -4.41
C SER A 718 21.84 21.19 -3.01
N GLN A 719 21.21 20.29 -2.26
CA GLN A 719 20.79 20.56 -0.88
C GLN A 719 22.00 20.67 0.05
N SER A 720 22.95 19.75 -0.07
CA SER A 720 24.19 19.78 0.72
C SER A 720 25.01 21.04 0.42
N LEU A 721 25.18 21.39 -0.87
CA LEU A 721 25.89 22.61 -1.27
C LEU A 721 25.19 23.88 -0.77
N HIS A 722 23.86 23.90 -0.73
CA HIS A 722 23.09 25.03 -0.22
C HIS A 722 23.24 25.23 1.29
N LEU A 723 23.37 24.16 2.08
CA LEU A 723 23.65 24.30 3.52
C LEU A 723 25.07 24.78 3.81
N LEU A 724 26.04 24.28 3.02
CA LEU A 724 27.44 24.61 3.21
C LEU A 724 27.75 26.06 2.79
N ASN A 725 27.37 26.44 1.57
CA ASN A 725 27.82 27.67 0.92
C ASN A 725 26.67 28.56 0.43
N GLY A 726 25.42 28.18 0.71
CA GLY A 726 24.24 28.92 0.26
C GLY A 726 23.86 30.06 1.21
N GLY A 727 22.96 30.94 0.74
CA GLY A 727 22.50 32.11 1.49
C GLY A 727 21.53 31.82 2.64
N THR A 728 21.65 30.69 3.34
CA THR A 728 20.73 30.31 4.43
C THR A 728 21.42 30.14 5.78
N VAL A 729 22.39 29.23 5.92
CA VAL A 729 22.95 28.89 7.24
C VAL A 729 23.84 30.01 7.78
N GLU A 730 24.90 30.36 7.06
CA GLU A 730 25.88 31.37 7.49
C GLU A 730 25.24 32.76 7.72
N PRO A 731 24.41 33.31 6.80
CA PRO A 731 23.74 34.59 7.05
C PRO A 731 22.82 34.57 8.28
N LYS A 732 22.16 33.44 8.57
CA LYS A 732 21.28 33.33 9.74
C LYS A 732 22.07 33.24 11.04
N ILE A 733 23.21 32.55 11.06
CA ILE A 733 24.12 32.53 12.22
C ILE A 733 24.58 33.97 12.52
N ALA A 734 25.03 34.69 11.50
CA ALA A 734 25.47 36.08 11.64
C ALA A 734 24.33 37.01 12.12
N GLN A 735 23.13 36.89 11.52
CA GLN A 735 21.97 37.70 11.89
C GLN A 735 21.50 37.45 13.34
N GLY A 736 21.49 36.18 13.76
CA GLY A 736 21.07 35.79 15.11
C GLY A 736 22.03 36.25 16.21
N ASN A 737 23.33 36.31 15.88
CA ASN A 737 24.44 36.70 16.75
C ASN A 737 24.40 36.03 18.14
N LEU A 738 23.99 34.75 18.18
CA LEU A 738 23.82 33.99 19.42
C LEU A 738 25.16 33.79 20.15
N VAL A 739 26.24 33.52 19.41
CA VAL A 739 27.59 33.41 19.97
C VAL A 739 28.00 34.71 20.64
N GLY A 740 27.79 35.85 19.96
CA GLY A 740 28.08 37.17 20.51
C GLY A 740 27.29 37.44 21.80
N LYS A 741 25.99 37.14 21.81
CA LYS A 741 25.13 37.26 23.01
C LYS A 741 25.65 36.41 24.17
N MET A 742 25.97 35.13 23.93
CA MET A 742 26.48 34.23 24.98
C MET A 742 27.86 34.65 25.52
N LEU A 743 28.72 35.20 24.66
CA LEU A 743 30.00 35.77 25.11
C LEU A 743 29.79 37.03 25.97
N GLN A 744 28.80 37.87 25.65
CA GLN A 744 28.41 39.02 26.48
C GLN A 744 27.85 38.57 27.84
N GLU A 745 27.14 37.44 27.87
CA GLU A 745 26.68 36.76 29.10
C GLU A 745 27.83 36.08 29.89
N LYS A 746 29.09 36.21 29.43
CA LYS A 746 30.29 35.61 30.04
C LYS A 746 30.27 34.08 30.10
N LYS A 747 29.57 33.42 29.18
CA LYS A 747 29.64 31.95 29.04
C LYS A 747 31.00 31.54 28.51
N THR A 748 31.52 30.42 29.03
CA THR A 748 32.78 29.85 28.55
C THR A 748 32.60 29.19 27.17
N PRO A 749 33.66 29.02 26.36
CA PRO A 749 33.57 28.28 25.10
C PRO A 749 32.94 26.89 25.25
N ALA A 750 33.25 26.17 26.34
CA ALA A 750 32.65 24.87 26.63
C ALA A 750 31.13 24.95 26.83
N GLN A 751 30.66 25.94 27.61
CA GLN A 751 29.22 26.18 27.82
C GLN A 751 28.52 26.59 26.53
N ILE A 752 29.16 27.39 25.68
CA ILE A 752 28.60 27.80 24.37
C ILE A 752 28.45 26.58 23.46
N ILE A 753 29.49 25.74 23.35
CA ILE A 753 29.43 24.51 22.54
C ILE A 753 28.33 23.59 23.06
N GLU A 754 28.23 23.39 24.38
CA GLU A 754 27.18 22.57 24.98
C GLU A 754 25.77 23.10 24.65
N GLN A 755 25.55 24.41 24.77
CA GLN A 755 24.27 25.02 24.41
C GLN A 755 23.95 24.89 22.92
N MET A 756 24.94 24.98 22.03
CA MET A 756 24.74 24.73 20.60
C MET A 756 24.34 23.29 20.30
N TYR A 757 24.99 22.32 20.95
CA TYR A 757 24.66 20.90 20.82
C TYR A 757 23.23 20.62 21.29
N VAL A 758 22.84 21.12 22.46
CA VAL A 758 21.47 20.95 22.96
C VAL A 758 20.46 21.63 22.04
N ARG A 759 20.74 22.85 21.60
CA ARG A 759 19.86 23.63 20.73
C ARG A 759 19.68 23.00 19.34
N CYS A 760 20.73 22.43 18.76
CA CYS A 760 20.69 21.90 17.39
C CYS A 760 20.37 20.40 17.33
N LEU A 761 20.93 19.63 18.26
CA LEU A 761 20.92 18.17 18.25
C LEU A 761 20.12 17.58 19.40
N SER A 762 19.67 18.39 20.37
CA SER A 762 18.89 17.94 21.54
C SER A 762 19.62 16.89 22.37
N ARG A 763 20.96 17.02 22.47
CA ARG A 763 21.83 16.23 23.34
C ARG A 763 23.04 17.06 23.76
N ALA A 764 23.74 16.66 24.80
CA ALA A 764 25.06 17.19 25.13
C ALA A 764 26.13 16.67 24.13
N PRO A 765 27.25 17.41 23.92
CA PRO A 765 28.39 16.88 23.18
C PRO A 765 29.01 15.70 23.95
N LYS A 766 29.49 14.70 23.22
CA LYS A 766 30.33 13.64 23.80
C LYS A 766 31.66 14.25 24.25
N LEU A 767 32.32 13.63 25.23
CA LEU A 767 33.59 14.13 25.76
C LEU A 767 34.65 14.34 24.67
N GLU A 768 34.74 13.40 23.72
CA GLU A 768 35.69 13.49 22.60
C GLU A 768 35.32 14.60 21.60
N GLU A 769 34.02 14.81 21.34
CA GLU A 769 33.54 15.91 20.49
C GLU A 769 33.87 17.26 21.14
N LEU A 770 33.56 17.42 22.43
CA LEU A 770 33.84 18.66 23.17
C LEU A 770 35.33 18.97 23.21
N LYS A 771 36.17 17.97 23.49
CA LYS A 771 37.63 18.12 23.53
C LYS A 771 38.19 18.56 22.19
N ALA A 772 37.76 17.94 21.09
CA ALA A 772 38.22 18.28 19.75
C ALA A 772 37.80 19.71 19.34
N LEU A 773 36.56 20.10 19.64
CA LEU A 773 36.04 21.43 19.34
C LEU A 773 36.72 22.52 20.17
N LEU A 774 36.95 22.28 21.47
CA LEU A 774 37.68 23.21 22.32
C LEU A 774 39.11 23.43 21.83
N ALA A 775 39.82 22.36 21.44
CA ALA A 775 41.16 22.49 20.87
C ALA A 775 41.18 23.36 19.60
N ALA A 776 40.17 23.22 18.73
CA ALA A 776 40.04 24.07 17.53
C ALA A 776 39.76 25.53 17.89
N VAL A 777 38.86 25.79 18.85
CA VAL A 777 38.56 27.15 19.34
C VAL A 777 39.79 27.76 20.01
N ASP A 778 40.56 27.01 20.80
CA ASP A 778 41.76 27.46 21.49
C ASP A 778 42.92 27.78 20.53
N ALA A 779 43.00 27.07 19.40
CA ALA A 779 43.98 27.37 18.34
C ALA A 779 43.62 28.60 17.50
N ALA A 780 42.34 28.98 17.42
CA ALA A 780 41.89 30.09 16.59
C ALA A 780 42.28 31.47 17.14
N LYS A 781 42.64 32.41 16.26
CA LYS A 781 42.93 33.81 16.63
C LYS A 781 41.67 34.55 17.05
N ASP A 782 40.58 34.36 16.30
CA ASP A 782 39.27 34.90 16.62
C ASP A 782 38.40 33.80 17.26
N LYS A 783 38.21 33.90 18.58
CA LYS A 783 37.40 32.93 19.35
C LYS A 783 35.93 32.99 18.99
N LYS A 784 35.41 34.18 18.63
CA LYS A 784 34.01 34.34 18.26
C LYS A 784 33.75 33.65 16.94
N GLN A 785 34.60 33.93 15.93
CA GLN A 785 34.49 33.28 14.62
C GLN A 785 34.60 31.77 14.74
N ALA A 786 35.57 31.26 15.52
CA ALA A 786 35.72 29.81 15.70
C ALA A 786 34.48 29.15 16.32
N LEU A 787 33.81 29.81 17.27
CA LEU A 787 32.55 29.32 17.84
C LEU A 787 31.38 29.40 16.84
N GLU A 788 31.34 30.43 15.99
CA GLU A 788 30.39 30.53 14.88
C GLU A 788 30.62 29.43 13.83
N ASP A 789 31.88 29.08 13.55
CA ASP A 789 32.24 27.96 12.67
C ASP A 789 31.82 26.60 13.27
N VAL A 790 31.94 26.43 14.59
CA VAL A 790 31.41 25.25 15.29
C VAL A 790 29.89 25.16 15.14
N PHE A 791 29.18 26.28 15.29
CA PHE A 791 27.73 26.32 15.09
C PHE A 791 27.36 25.91 13.65
N TRP A 792 28.03 26.49 12.66
CA TRP A 792 27.87 26.15 11.25
C TRP A 792 28.14 24.66 10.99
N ALA A 793 29.20 24.09 11.60
CA ALA A 793 29.56 22.69 11.43
C ALA A 793 28.49 21.74 12.01
N ILE A 794 27.91 22.08 13.17
CA ILE A 794 26.82 21.32 13.78
C ILE A 794 25.59 21.32 12.86
N MET A 795 25.21 22.48 12.31
CA MET A 795 24.05 22.61 11.41
C MET A 795 24.25 21.90 10.06
N ASN A 796 25.51 21.70 9.64
CA ASN A 796 25.86 20.94 8.43
C ASN A 796 26.12 19.44 8.71
N SER A 797 25.97 18.99 9.95
CA SER A 797 26.14 17.58 10.31
C SER A 797 24.97 16.73 9.82
N ARG A 798 25.23 15.43 9.57
CA ARG A 798 24.17 14.46 9.26
C ARG A 798 23.16 14.35 10.40
N GLU A 799 23.60 14.50 11.64
CA GLU A 799 22.72 14.41 12.81
C GLU A 799 21.70 15.57 12.86
N PHE A 800 22.10 16.77 12.43
CA PHE A 800 21.16 17.89 12.30
C PHE A 800 20.17 17.67 11.15
N MET A 801 20.65 17.17 10.01
CA MET A 801 19.85 17.03 8.80
C MET A 801 18.79 15.90 8.85
N PHE A 802 18.97 14.92 9.73
CA PHE A 802 18.13 13.74 9.82
C PHE A 802 17.48 13.62 11.21
N ASN A 803 16.20 13.25 11.22
CA ASN A 803 15.54 12.70 12.39
C ASN A 803 15.92 11.22 12.52
N HIS A 804 16.24 10.76 13.72
CA HIS A 804 16.78 9.43 13.95
C HIS A 804 16.09 8.74 15.10
#